data_AF-A0Y555-F1
#
_entry.id   AF-A0Y555-F1
#
_cell.length_a   1.000
_cell.length_b   1.000
_cell.length_c   1.000
_cell.angle_alpha   90.00
_cell.angle_beta   90.00
_cell.angle_gamma   90.00
#
_symmetry.space_group_name_H-M   'P 1'
#
loop_
_entity.id
_entity.type
_entity.pdbx_description
1 polymer ?
#
loop_
_entity_poly.entity_id
_entity_poly.type
_entity_poly.pdbx_seq_one_letter_code
_entity_poly.pdbx_strand_id
1 'polypeptide(L)'
;MGITEAITIGQELYSPKYKKNGKYVCDTYTVLDFLYESGVKCLILIEQNYAKPKKPFIYSIGDVLGGFYFQDYEVRNCDFANSERVRWFKEHQLSQGQCNSIQLKKKLSYEKVLSKTNHKYKFSKLLFQRPNGIRLYLNGLLHSEIKALSAEFGYHLSSAYRILNIYLAFGECRDSFIPLYKNIGKFRSIAKNAIEAKKKFSKGLGRPPMSYKEKRRVVNQQDEINVSHFIKRIKRQSSLSILCDEFNQRFAVSEQANREIDYSKLLTLGQFRRLYYKLVTKAEHRKRIFGAKEFNNSYATRTSTSRSGLSCVSERYEIDSTTIDAYVVSEFNFKAVPRLTLYFVIDVFSSCIVGFYLTHLGQSEESFRMALFNSFVEKSALCKKHNVEYKDGDWPCHHVCRELVFDRGTELKKRNIESMIDGDIGIKTVSLPTAYFGKGKGTVEGAFRCFKDDFAKRLESFVDKNGPKAFQHASRKASLTLKDLNRLIIEWIIKRNSTADVSKKLDKAMMIADVDPNPVAIWNYSLNSVVNELPQCTPQKIMEAILPLITAKVGKGGVEIKRKCGVRKVVSLVYQTDCIDFEKFRMETAQNNHEKVVEIEVKYNPSCADKIWYRGSHSKGKLIEFVLDEKYCKFEGADQFDLSLFAQKERVKKSKQNYDKSLANANFAKSIKVAEDGNKKSCVPKSMAKSCVKDTKSNVEEDKKNEVNSNAKKVCSLIDQIEGDE
;
A
#
# COMPACT_ATOMS: atom_id res chain seq x y z
N MET A 1 71.16 -4.84 32.23
CA MET A 1 69.84 -4.44 32.78
C MET A 1 68.80 -4.89 31.78
N GLY A 2 68.39 -6.16 31.88
CA GLY A 2 67.61 -6.87 30.86
C GLY A 2 66.13 -6.95 31.23
N ILE A 3 65.31 -7.31 30.24
CA ILE A 3 63.84 -7.48 30.23
C ILE A 3 63.24 -8.15 31.50
N THR A 4 64.05 -8.86 32.29
CA THR A 4 63.68 -9.57 33.52
C THR A 4 63.41 -8.69 34.75
N GLU A 5 63.77 -7.40 34.75
CA GLU A 5 63.44 -6.44 35.82
C GLU A 5 62.06 -5.77 35.64
N ALA A 6 61.40 -5.94 34.48
CA ALA A 6 60.16 -5.26 34.14
C ALA A 6 58.89 -6.12 34.26
N ILE A 7 59.00 -7.39 34.69
CA ILE A 7 57.87 -8.32 34.76
C ILE A 7 57.32 -8.38 36.18
N THR A 8 56.00 -8.30 36.30
CA THR A 8 55.27 -8.37 37.58
C THR A 8 54.38 -9.61 37.65
N ILE A 9 54.08 -10.07 38.88
CA ILE A 9 53.11 -11.15 39.09
C ILE A 9 51.77 -10.77 38.45
N GLY A 10 51.14 -11.73 37.79
CA GLY A 10 49.87 -11.57 37.12
C GLY A 10 49.97 -11.15 35.65
N GLN A 11 51.15 -10.80 35.12
CA GLN A 11 51.31 -10.50 33.68
C GLN A 11 51.21 -11.74 32.79
N GLU A 12 50.93 -11.51 31.51
CA GLU A 12 50.76 -12.55 30.49
C GLU A 12 51.92 -12.55 29.50
N LEU A 13 52.36 -13.74 29.10
CA LEU A 13 53.39 -13.96 28.08
C LEU A 13 52.72 -14.50 26.82
N TYR A 14 52.88 -13.80 25.70
CA TYR A 14 52.35 -14.19 24.39
C TYR A 14 53.48 -14.67 23.48
N SER A 15 53.40 -15.91 23.02
CA SER A 15 54.38 -16.43 22.05
C SER A 15 54.24 -15.73 20.69
N PRO A 16 55.29 -15.72 19.85
CA PRO A 16 55.14 -15.44 18.43
C PRO A 16 54.06 -16.33 17.80
N LYS A 17 53.37 -15.81 16.77
CA LYS A 17 52.35 -16.57 16.04
C LYS A 17 53.02 -17.66 15.21
N TYR A 18 52.60 -18.91 15.39
CA TYR A 18 53.10 -20.05 14.63
C TYR A 18 51.97 -20.89 14.05
N LYS A 19 52.25 -21.70 13.03
CA LYS A 19 51.23 -22.46 12.31
C LYS A 19 51.08 -23.86 12.91
N LYS A 20 49.90 -24.18 13.43
CA LYS A 20 49.54 -25.50 13.98
C LYS A 20 48.27 -26.00 13.31
N ASN A 21 48.32 -27.14 12.63
CA ASN A 21 47.18 -27.72 11.89
C ASN A 21 46.48 -26.72 10.94
N GLY A 22 47.26 -25.93 10.19
CA GLY A 22 46.74 -24.97 9.20
C GLY A 22 46.17 -23.67 9.76
N LYS A 23 46.23 -23.45 11.09
CA LYS A 23 45.82 -22.20 11.74
C LYS A 23 47.00 -21.53 12.43
N TYR A 24 47.03 -20.20 12.40
CA TYR A 24 47.96 -19.43 13.24
C TYR A 24 47.47 -19.49 14.69
N VAL A 25 48.36 -19.94 15.58
CA VAL A 25 48.13 -20.07 17.02
C VAL A 25 49.21 -19.25 17.74
N CYS A 26 48.86 -18.74 18.90
CA CYS A 26 49.75 -18.08 19.84
C CYS A 26 49.51 -18.77 21.18
N ASP A 27 50.58 -19.24 21.82
CA ASP A 27 50.51 -19.82 23.15
C ASP A 27 50.59 -18.69 24.17
N THR A 28 49.74 -18.74 25.18
CA THR A 28 49.64 -17.70 26.20
C THR A 28 49.86 -18.30 27.57
N TYR A 29 50.71 -17.68 28.38
CA TYR A 29 51.03 -18.11 29.73
C TYR A 29 50.80 -16.98 30.74
N THR A 30 50.44 -17.32 31.97
CA THR A 30 50.28 -16.35 33.07
C THR A 30 51.40 -16.54 34.08
N VAL A 31 52.04 -15.44 34.48
CA VAL A 31 53.09 -15.41 35.51
C VAL A 31 52.44 -15.40 36.89
N LEU A 32 52.63 -16.47 37.66
CA LEU A 32 52.00 -16.66 38.97
C LEU A 32 52.88 -16.25 40.14
N ASP A 33 54.19 -16.46 40.07
CA ASP A 33 55.14 -16.15 41.15
C ASP A 33 56.60 -16.18 40.63
N PHE A 34 57.52 -15.64 41.42
CA PHE A 34 58.96 -15.67 41.18
C PHE A 34 59.68 -16.57 42.19
N LEU A 35 60.63 -17.36 41.71
CA LEU A 35 61.50 -18.20 42.51
C LEU A 35 62.96 -17.85 42.24
N TYR A 36 63.77 -17.83 43.28
CA TYR A 36 65.22 -17.76 43.19
C TYR A 36 65.77 -19.07 43.75
N GLU A 37 66.20 -19.95 42.85
CA GLU A 37 66.82 -21.24 43.21
C GLU A 37 68.25 -21.26 42.66
N SER A 38 69.22 -21.50 43.54
CA SER A 38 70.62 -21.75 43.16
C SER A 38 71.25 -20.68 42.24
N GLY A 39 70.88 -19.41 42.43
CA GLY A 39 71.38 -18.28 41.62
C GLY A 39 70.69 -18.07 40.26
N VAL A 40 69.73 -18.93 39.88
CA VAL A 40 68.93 -18.80 38.65
C VAL A 40 67.55 -18.22 38.99
N LYS A 41 67.11 -17.22 38.20
CA LYS A 41 65.78 -16.63 38.34
C LYS A 41 64.75 -17.51 37.60
N CYS A 42 63.80 -18.06 38.32
CA CYS A 42 62.75 -18.95 37.81
C CYS A 42 61.37 -18.30 37.93
N LEU A 43 60.47 -18.63 37.00
CA LEU A 43 59.07 -18.19 36.98
C LEU A 43 58.15 -19.38 37.24
N ILE A 44 57.10 -19.19 38.03
CA ILE A 44 55.97 -20.12 38.05
C ILE A 44 54.99 -19.69 36.96
N LEU A 45 54.80 -20.54 35.95
CA LEU A 45 53.93 -20.26 34.80
C LEU A 45 52.76 -21.23 34.74
N ILE A 46 51.68 -20.80 34.10
CA ILE A 46 50.55 -21.67 33.74
C ILE A 46 50.06 -21.35 32.33
N GLU A 47 49.83 -22.40 31.52
CA GLU A 47 49.28 -22.29 30.16
C GLU A 47 47.80 -21.88 30.19
N GLN A 48 47.42 -20.85 29.44
CA GLN A 48 46.04 -20.37 29.34
C GLN A 48 45.18 -21.26 28.42
N ASN A 49 44.91 -22.49 28.86
CA ASN A 49 44.14 -23.46 28.10
C ASN A 49 42.81 -23.81 28.76
N TYR A 50 41.70 -23.20 28.31
CA TYR A 50 40.39 -23.44 28.91
C TYR A 50 39.84 -24.84 28.63
N ALA A 51 40.22 -25.45 27.49
CA ALA A 51 39.71 -26.76 27.09
C ALA A 51 40.42 -27.91 27.84
N LYS A 52 41.72 -27.77 28.07
CA LYS A 52 42.56 -28.74 28.78
C LYS A 52 43.49 -28.00 29.75
N PRO A 53 42.98 -27.46 30.88
CA PRO A 53 43.79 -26.69 31.80
C PRO A 53 44.75 -27.60 32.56
N LYS A 54 46.03 -27.28 32.51
CA LYS A 54 47.11 -28.04 33.15
C LYS A 54 47.55 -27.36 34.45
N LYS A 55 48.26 -28.12 35.29
CA LYS A 55 48.85 -27.62 36.52
C LYS A 55 49.95 -26.58 36.19
N PRO A 56 50.17 -25.55 37.04
CA PRO A 56 51.34 -24.69 36.93
C PRO A 56 52.65 -25.48 36.93
N PHE A 57 53.70 -24.90 36.36
CA PHE A 57 55.04 -25.47 36.28
C PHE A 57 56.10 -24.39 36.51
N ILE A 58 57.31 -24.81 36.91
CA ILE A 58 58.47 -23.92 37.08
C ILE A 58 59.18 -23.82 35.73
N TYR A 59 59.55 -22.60 35.35
CA TYR A 59 60.29 -22.27 34.14
C TYR A 59 61.55 -21.49 34.51
N SER A 60 62.73 -22.00 34.13
CA SER A 60 64.01 -21.31 34.33
C SER A 60 64.22 -20.30 33.21
N ILE A 61 64.53 -19.05 33.56
CA ILE A 61 64.78 -17.99 32.57
C ILE A 61 66.09 -18.32 31.84
N GLY A 62 65.98 -18.89 30.64
CA GLY A 62 67.08 -19.43 29.83
C GLY A 62 66.67 -20.63 28.99
N ASP A 63 65.67 -21.38 29.45
CA ASP A 63 65.15 -22.56 28.73
C ASP A 63 64.19 -22.16 27.59
N VAL A 64 63.96 -23.07 26.64
CA VAL A 64 62.98 -22.88 25.57
C VAL A 64 61.57 -23.18 26.08
N LEU A 65 60.66 -22.20 25.99
CA LEU A 65 59.24 -22.34 26.31
C LEU A 65 58.42 -22.41 25.02
N GLY A 66 57.67 -23.49 24.79
CA GLY A 66 56.78 -23.60 23.63
C GLY A 66 57.47 -23.49 22.26
N GLY A 67 58.79 -23.73 22.19
CA GLY A 67 59.60 -23.60 20.98
C GLY A 67 60.25 -22.23 20.77
N PHE A 68 60.10 -21.30 21.72
CA PHE A 68 60.66 -19.93 21.66
C PHE A 68 61.47 -19.61 22.91
N TYR A 69 62.43 -18.68 22.81
CA TYR A 69 63.15 -18.17 23.96
C TYR A 69 62.31 -17.12 24.67
N PHE A 70 62.55 -16.91 25.97
CA PHE A 70 61.83 -15.93 26.77
C PHE A 70 61.80 -14.52 26.15
N GLN A 71 62.90 -14.13 25.49
CA GLN A 71 63.06 -12.83 24.84
C GLN A 71 62.10 -12.61 23.65
N ASP A 72 61.60 -13.70 23.06
CA ASP A 72 60.66 -13.66 21.94
C ASP A 72 59.20 -13.47 22.40
N TYR A 73 58.94 -13.56 23.71
CA TYR A 73 57.59 -13.44 24.26
C TYR A 73 57.23 -11.97 24.48
N GLU A 74 56.04 -11.59 24.01
CA GLU A 74 55.47 -10.29 24.31
C GLU A 74 54.82 -10.32 25.70
N VAL A 75 55.31 -9.48 26.61
CA VAL A 75 54.76 -9.33 27.96
C VAL A 75 53.63 -8.31 27.95
N ARG A 76 52.45 -8.68 28.43
CA ARG A 76 51.29 -7.78 28.53
C ARG A 76 50.72 -7.73 29.93
N ASN A 77 50.17 -6.57 30.28
CA ASN A 77 49.34 -6.45 31.47
C ASN A 77 48.04 -7.26 31.31
N CYS A 78 47.65 -7.89 32.41
CA CYS A 78 46.51 -8.78 32.45
C CYS A 78 45.19 -8.02 32.45
N ASP A 79 44.52 -8.00 31.30
CA ASP A 79 43.24 -7.30 31.10
C ASP A 79 42.06 -8.28 30.96
N PHE A 80 42.02 -9.32 31.81
CA PHE A 80 40.96 -10.33 31.74
C PHE A 80 39.55 -9.74 31.91
N ALA A 81 39.41 -8.73 32.76
CA ALA A 81 38.15 -8.04 33.04
C ALA A 81 37.54 -7.38 31.79
N ASN A 82 38.37 -7.01 30.80
CA ASN A 82 37.95 -6.47 29.51
C ASN A 82 38.27 -7.40 28.33
N SER A 83 38.63 -8.66 28.58
CA SER A 83 38.81 -9.63 27.51
C SER A 83 37.53 -9.76 26.65
N GLU A 84 37.70 -10.09 25.36
CA GLU A 84 36.57 -10.25 24.42
C GLU A 84 35.50 -11.23 24.95
N ARG A 85 35.94 -12.21 25.76
CA ARG A 85 35.10 -13.19 26.47
C ARG A 85 34.16 -12.52 27.48
N VAL A 86 34.69 -11.61 28.29
CA VAL A 86 33.97 -10.91 29.35
C VAL A 86 33.12 -9.78 28.77
N ARG A 87 33.61 -9.06 27.75
CA ARG A 87 32.83 -8.06 27.01
C ARG A 87 31.58 -8.65 26.36
N TRP A 88 31.70 -9.78 25.64
CA TRP A 88 30.53 -10.44 25.03
C TRP A 88 29.45 -10.83 26.06
N PHE A 89 29.88 -11.29 27.25
CA PHE A 89 28.99 -11.67 28.34
C PHE A 89 28.34 -10.44 29.01
N LYS A 90 29.08 -9.34 29.17
CA LYS A 90 28.60 -8.04 29.72
C LYS A 90 27.70 -7.27 28.73
N GLU A 91 27.99 -7.26 27.43
CA GLU A 91 27.15 -6.62 26.41
C GLU A 91 25.78 -7.29 26.26
N HIS A 92 25.71 -8.62 26.41
CA HIS A 92 24.45 -9.36 26.45
C HIS A 92 23.58 -9.01 27.68
N GLN A 93 24.16 -8.39 28.71
CA GLN A 93 23.48 -7.88 29.90
C GLN A 93 22.81 -6.51 29.64
N LEU A 94 23.44 -5.64 28.84
CA LEU A 94 22.99 -4.26 28.59
C LEU A 94 21.83 -4.16 27.58
N SER A 95 21.70 -5.12 26.67
CA SER A 95 20.58 -5.16 25.68
C SER A 95 19.18 -5.49 26.26
N GLN A 96 19.01 -5.44 27.58
CA GLN A 96 17.84 -5.95 28.32
C GLN A 96 16.87 -4.85 28.82
N GLY A 97 16.94 -3.63 28.26
CA GLY A 97 16.15 -2.48 28.73
C GLY A 97 14.62 -2.53 28.57
N GLN A 98 14.01 -3.59 28.02
CA GLN A 98 12.53 -3.77 28.00
C GLN A 98 12.15 -5.25 28.02
N CYS A 99 11.19 -5.63 28.87
CA CYS A 99 10.87 -7.02 29.25
C CYS A 99 9.84 -7.72 28.35
N ASN A 100 10.25 -8.80 27.67
CA ASN A 100 9.38 -9.85 27.14
C ASN A 100 9.76 -11.26 27.68
N SER A 101 8.85 -12.23 27.57
CA SER A 101 8.99 -13.61 28.12
C SER A 101 10.25 -14.38 27.69
N ILE A 102 10.79 -14.06 26.51
CA ILE A 102 12.05 -14.63 25.99
C ILE A 102 13.27 -14.06 26.74
N GLN A 103 13.22 -12.80 27.16
CA GLN A 103 14.29 -12.16 27.93
C GLN A 103 14.30 -12.65 29.39
N LEU A 104 13.13 -12.93 29.99
CA LEU A 104 13.02 -13.59 31.30
C LEU A 104 13.76 -14.95 31.35
N LYS A 105 13.58 -15.80 30.33
CA LYS A 105 14.34 -17.07 30.22
C LYS A 105 15.85 -16.84 30.08
N LYS A 106 16.27 -15.77 29.41
CA LYS A 106 17.68 -15.40 29.29
C LYS A 106 18.25 -14.86 30.62
N LYS A 107 17.47 -14.07 31.37
CA LYS A 107 17.82 -13.56 32.71
C LYS A 107 18.03 -14.71 33.71
N LEU A 108 17.10 -15.65 33.78
CA LEU A 108 17.23 -16.86 34.62
C LEU A 108 18.44 -17.72 34.23
N SER A 109 18.78 -17.78 32.94
CA SER A 109 19.99 -18.49 32.49
C SER A 109 21.28 -17.77 32.90
N TYR A 110 21.28 -16.43 32.93
CA TYR A 110 22.42 -15.62 33.35
C TYR A 110 22.65 -15.75 34.86
N GLU A 111 21.61 -15.62 35.67
CA GLU A 111 21.67 -15.79 37.13
C GLU A 111 22.22 -17.16 37.52
N LYS A 112 21.82 -18.22 36.78
CA LYS A 112 22.37 -19.57 36.94
C LYS A 112 23.85 -19.70 36.59
N VAL A 113 24.35 -18.91 35.64
CA VAL A 113 25.79 -18.88 35.30
C VAL A 113 26.54 -18.15 36.40
N LEU A 114 26.03 -17.00 36.83
CA LEU A 114 26.65 -16.17 37.87
C LEU A 114 26.72 -16.90 39.23
N SER A 115 25.66 -17.62 39.62
CA SER A 115 25.68 -18.43 40.83
C SER A 115 26.73 -19.54 40.77
N LYS A 116 26.88 -20.19 39.60
CA LYS A 116 27.91 -21.21 39.37
C LYS A 116 29.33 -20.63 39.34
N THR A 117 29.55 -19.45 38.76
CA THR A 117 30.86 -18.81 38.77
C THR A 117 31.24 -18.32 40.17
N ASN A 118 30.29 -17.75 40.92
CA ASN A 118 30.47 -17.39 42.32
C ASN A 118 30.84 -18.61 43.19
N HIS A 119 30.14 -19.74 43.01
CA HIS A 119 30.42 -20.96 43.76
C HIS A 119 31.84 -21.49 43.51
N LYS A 120 32.30 -21.48 42.25
CA LYS A 120 33.67 -21.86 41.89
C LYS A 120 34.70 -20.87 42.40
N TYR A 121 34.40 -19.59 42.33
CA TYR A 121 35.28 -18.53 42.83
C TYR A 121 35.47 -18.64 44.35
N LYS A 122 34.40 -18.88 45.11
CA LYS A 122 34.47 -19.13 46.55
C LYS A 122 35.37 -20.33 46.88
N PHE A 123 35.20 -21.44 46.16
CA PHE A 123 36.04 -22.62 46.30
C PHE A 123 37.54 -22.32 46.04
N SER A 124 37.86 -21.68 44.92
CA SER A 124 39.24 -21.35 44.57
C SER A 124 39.89 -20.35 45.51
N LYS A 125 39.12 -19.34 45.95
CA LYS A 125 39.58 -18.25 46.82
C LYS A 125 40.03 -18.78 48.20
N LEU A 126 39.29 -19.74 48.78
CA LEU A 126 39.65 -20.35 50.08
C LEU A 126 41.03 -21.02 50.08
N LEU A 127 41.46 -21.55 48.93
CA LEU A 127 42.74 -22.25 48.82
C LEU A 127 43.93 -21.30 48.60
N PHE A 128 43.74 -20.23 47.81
CA PHE A 128 44.83 -19.37 47.36
C PHE A 128 44.94 -18.01 48.07
N GLN A 129 43.99 -17.62 48.92
CA GLN A 129 44.09 -16.38 49.72
C GLN A 129 45.16 -16.40 50.82
N ARG A 130 45.73 -17.57 51.12
CA ARG A 130 46.80 -17.70 52.11
C ARG A 130 48.17 -17.38 51.51
N PRO A 131 49.14 -16.87 52.32
CA PRO A 131 50.52 -16.74 51.88
C PRO A 131 51.07 -18.07 51.33
N ASN A 132 51.80 -18.03 50.22
CA ASN A 132 52.41 -19.20 49.57
C ASN A 132 51.44 -20.29 49.05
N GLY A 133 50.14 -20.02 48.93
CA GLY A 133 49.15 -21.00 48.47
C GLY A 133 49.48 -21.63 47.10
N ILE A 134 50.03 -20.84 46.17
CA ILE A 134 50.44 -21.31 44.84
C ILE A 134 51.60 -22.31 44.94
N ARG A 135 52.58 -22.05 45.81
CA ARG A 135 53.75 -22.93 46.03
C ARG A 135 53.34 -24.25 46.68
N LEU A 136 52.46 -24.20 47.68
CA LEU A 136 51.90 -25.40 48.32
C LEU A 136 51.10 -26.25 47.32
N TYR A 137 50.37 -25.62 46.40
CA TYR A 137 49.65 -26.29 45.32
C TYR A 137 50.60 -26.94 44.30
N LEU A 138 51.65 -26.22 43.91
CA LEU A 138 52.69 -26.71 43.00
C LEU A 138 53.38 -27.95 43.57
N ASN A 139 53.74 -27.92 44.85
CA ASN A 139 54.44 -29.02 45.52
C ASN A 139 53.52 -30.19 45.92
N GLY A 140 52.21 -30.08 45.67
CA GLY A 140 51.24 -31.15 45.94
C GLY A 140 50.81 -31.27 47.42
N LEU A 141 51.30 -30.38 48.29
CA LEU A 141 51.03 -30.39 49.72
C LEU A 141 49.56 -30.07 50.06
N LEU A 142 48.83 -29.42 49.14
CA LEU A 142 47.39 -29.14 49.32
C LEU A 142 46.46 -30.30 48.94
N HIS A 143 46.97 -31.50 48.59
CA HIS A 143 46.12 -32.58 48.07
C HIS A 143 45.01 -33.02 49.06
N SER A 144 45.36 -33.22 50.33
CA SER A 144 44.42 -33.62 51.39
C SER A 144 43.33 -32.57 51.61
N GLU A 145 43.71 -31.29 51.66
CA GLU A 145 42.79 -30.17 51.83
C GLU A 145 41.89 -29.97 50.61
N ILE A 146 42.42 -30.09 49.40
CA ILE A 146 41.64 -30.02 48.15
C ILE A 146 40.62 -31.15 48.13
N LYS A 147 40.99 -32.35 48.58
CA LYS A 147 40.07 -33.49 48.66
C LYS A 147 38.92 -33.20 49.64
N ALA A 148 39.23 -32.70 50.85
CA ALA A 148 38.21 -32.33 51.85
C ALA A 148 37.28 -31.22 51.35
N LEU A 149 37.84 -30.10 50.88
CA LEU A 149 37.07 -28.97 50.34
C LEU A 149 36.28 -29.34 49.08
N SER A 150 36.80 -30.25 48.24
CA SER A 150 36.06 -30.72 47.07
C SER A 150 34.80 -31.49 47.44
N ALA A 151 34.84 -32.28 48.52
CA ALA A 151 33.67 -32.99 49.03
C ALA A 151 32.62 -32.02 49.59
N GLU A 152 33.05 -31.01 50.36
CA GLU A 152 32.17 -29.96 50.91
C GLU A 152 31.45 -29.17 49.81
N PHE A 153 32.16 -28.82 48.74
CA PHE A 153 31.61 -28.07 47.59
C PHE A 153 30.94 -28.97 46.54
N GLY A 154 30.85 -30.30 46.76
CA GLY A 154 30.19 -31.25 45.86
C GLY A 154 30.89 -31.44 44.51
N TYR A 155 32.22 -31.30 44.46
CA TYR A 155 33.03 -31.50 43.26
C TYR A 155 33.79 -32.83 43.29
N HIS A 156 33.80 -33.53 42.15
CA HIS A 156 34.75 -34.62 41.94
C HIS A 156 36.18 -34.07 41.94
N LEU A 157 37.15 -34.82 42.47
CA LEU A 157 38.54 -34.39 42.62
C LEU A 157 39.17 -33.88 41.31
N SER A 158 38.94 -34.57 40.20
CA SER A 158 39.42 -34.12 38.88
C SER A 158 38.78 -32.80 38.43
N SER A 159 37.54 -32.51 38.84
CA SER A 159 36.87 -31.23 38.56
C SER A 159 37.40 -30.11 39.44
N ALA A 160 37.75 -30.40 40.70
CA ALA A 160 38.37 -29.45 41.61
C ALA A 160 39.71 -28.95 41.06
N TYR A 161 40.62 -29.86 40.68
CA TYR A 161 41.88 -29.48 40.02
C TYR A 161 41.67 -28.67 38.74
N ARG A 162 40.67 -29.04 37.93
CA ARG A 162 40.32 -28.29 36.72
C ARG A 162 39.87 -26.86 37.03
N ILE A 163 39.08 -26.67 38.09
CA ILE A 163 38.61 -25.36 38.55
C ILE A 163 39.79 -24.52 39.04
N LEU A 164 40.68 -25.08 39.85
CA LEU A 164 41.87 -24.38 40.36
C LEU A 164 42.82 -23.96 39.25
N ASN A 165 43.09 -24.84 38.28
CA ASN A 165 43.94 -24.50 37.14
C ASN A 165 43.32 -23.39 36.26
N ILE A 166 41.99 -23.39 36.07
CA ILE A 166 41.31 -22.29 35.35
C ILE A 166 41.40 -20.98 36.14
N TYR A 167 41.27 -21.03 37.47
CA TYR A 167 41.38 -19.86 38.33
C TYR A 167 42.75 -19.20 38.21
N LEU A 168 43.83 -19.98 38.36
CA LEU A 168 45.19 -19.49 38.26
C LEU A 168 45.54 -19.03 36.84
N ALA A 169 45.14 -19.79 35.82
CA ALA A 169 45.45 -19.46 34.43
C ALA A 169 44.83 -18.13 33.97
N PHE A 170 43.65 -17.78 34.47
CA PHE A 170 42.88 -16.63 33.99
C PHE A 170 42.77 -15.51 35.04
N GLY A 171 43.84 -15.27 35.81
CA GLY A 171 44.02 -14.05 36.62
C GLY A 171 43.23 -13.99 37.93
N GLU A 172 42.96 -15.16 38.54
CA GLU A 172 42.41 -15.26 39.91
C GLU A 172 41.11 -14.47 40.18
N CYS A 173 40.29 -14.29 39.15
CA CYS A 173 39.07 -13.51 39.25
C CYS A 173 37.82 -14.37 39.12
N ARG A 174 36.67 -13.83 39.51
CA ARG A 174 35.38 -14.51 39.32
C ARG A 174 35.11 -14.81 37.84
N ASP A 175 35.51 -13.88 36.97
CA ASP A 175 35.19 -13.91 35.55
C ASP A 175 36.01 -14.97 34.79
N SER A 176 37.06 -15.53 35.40
CA SER A 176 37.86 -16.67 34.90
C SER A 176 37.00 -17.89 34.56
N PHE A 177 35.86 -18.07 35.24
CA PHE A 177 34.96 -19.22 35.07
C PHE A 177 33.86 -19.02 34.01
N ILE A 178 33.81 -17.88 33.34
CA ILE A 178 32.81 -17.61 32.30
C ILE A 178 33.07 -18.52 31.08
N PRO A 179 32.08 -19.34 30.65
CA PRO A 179 32.24 -20.20 29.48
C PRO A 179 32.46 -19.42 28.18
N LEU A 180 33.20 -20.02 27.24
CA LEU A 180 33.40 -19.51 25.87
C LEU A 180 32.14 -19.68 24.99
N TYR A 181 31.03 -19.03 25.35
CA TYR A 181 29.74 -19.14 24.64
C TYR A 181 29.83 -18.80 23.15
N LYS A 182 30.66 -17.81 22.77
CA LYS A 182 30.92 -17.42 21.38
C LYS A 182 31.42 -18.58 20.52
N ASN A 183 32.07 -19.59 21.13
CA ASN A 183 32.71 -20.72 20.46
C ASN A 183 31.88 -22.01 20.52
N ILE A 184 30.76 -22.03 21.26
CA ILE A 184 29.90 -23.21 21.37
C ILE A 184 29.28 -23.51 19.99
N GLY A 185 29.59 -24.69 19.46
CA GLY A 185 29.04 -25.18 18.19
C GLY A 185 29.73 -24.67 16.92
N LYS A 186 30.71 -23.76 17.00
CA LYS A 186 31.41 -23.21 15.81
C LYS A 186 32.56 -24.07 15.29
N PHE A 187 33.21 -24.86 16.16
CA PHE A 187 34.39 -25.67 15.80
C PHE A 187 34.11 -27.16 15.67
N ARG A 188 32.84 -27.57 15.52
CA ARG A 188 32.51 -28.98 15.30
C ARG A 188 32.71 -29.33 13.84
N SER A 189 33.55 -30.33 13.57
CA SER A 189 33.66 -30.91 12.22
C SER A 189 32.32 -31.55 11.84
N ILE A 190 31.64 -31.00 10.83
CA ILE A 190 30.44 -31.60 10.24
C ILE A 190 30.90 -32.81 9.43
N ALA A 191 30.18 -33.93 9.55
CA ALA A 191 30.48 -35.13 8.76
C ALA A 191 30.21 -34.87 7.27
N LYS A 192 31.03 -35.46 6.39
CA LYS A 192 30.89 -35.30 4.94
C LYS A 192 29.58 -35.94 4.46
N ASN A 193 29.37 -37.21 4.82
CA ASN A 193 28.25 -38.04 4.35
C ASN A 193 27.47 -38.67 5.51
N ALA A 194 26.28 -39.23 5.20
CA ALA A 194 25.40 -39.88 6.18
C ALA A 194 26.07 -41.05 6.93
N ILE A 195 26.95 -41.81 6.26
CA ILE A 195 27.70 -42.93 6.86
C ILE A 195 28.68 -42.42 7.93
N GLU A 196 29.45 -41.38 7.61
CA GLU A 196 30.39 -40.76 8.55
C GLU A 196 29.66 -40.10 9.72
N ALA A 197 28.50 -39.50 9.46
CA ALA A 197 27.66 -38.89 10.50
C ALA A 197 27.18 -39.93 11.52
N LYS A 198 26.74 -41.11 11.07
CA LYS A 198 26.35 -42.22 11.95
C LYS A 198 27.53 -42.76 12.77
N LYS A 199 28.73 -42.84 12.19
CA LYS A 199 29.95 -43.28 12.91
C LYS A 199 30.38 -42.26 13.98
N LYS A 200 30.46 -40.98 13.63
CA LYS A 200 30.92 -39.91 14.55
C LYS A 200 29.89 -39.57 15.64
N PHE A 201 28.60 -39.72 15.34
CA PHE A 201 27.51 -39.32 16.22
C PHE A 201 26.45 -40.42 16.35
N SER A 202 26.86 -41.61 16.80
CA SER A 202 25.98 -42.78 16.96
C SER A 202 24.77 -42.51 17.87
N LYS A 203 24.95 -41.72 18.92
CA LYS A 203 23.88 -41.26 19.83
C LYS A 203 23.16 -39.99 19.35
N GLY A 204 23.49 -39.46 18.18
CA GLY A 204 23.00 -38.18 17.66
C GLY A 204 23.51 -36.95 18.43
N LEU A 205 23.04 -35.76 18.03
CA LEU A 205 23.43 -34.48 18.64
C LEU A 205 22.29 -33.92 19.50
N GLY A 206 22.63 -33.47 20.71
CA GLY A 206 21.68 -32.80 21.61
C GLY A 206 20.81 -33.75 22.43
N ARG A 207 19.72 -33.20 22.98
CA ARG A 207 18.77 -33.93 23.83
C ARG A 207 18.07 -35.03 23.01
N PRO A 208 17.79 -36.21 23.59
CA PRO A 208 16.93 -37.18 22.95
C PRO A 208 15.60 -36.62 22.49
N PRO A 209 15.09 -37.09 21.34
CA PRO A 209 13.71 -36.84 20.98
C PRO A 209 12.80 -37.41 22.08
N MET A 210 11.69 -36.74 22.30
CA MET A 210 10.70 -37.18 23.30
C MET A 210 9.88 -38.37 22.78
N SER A 211 9.83 -38.55 21.47
CA SER A 211 9.15 -39.65 20.77
C SER A 211 10.14 -40.68 20.25
N TYR A 212 9.81 -41.97 20.42
CA TYR A 212 10.57 -43.11 19.90
C TYR A 212 10.46 -43.25 18.37
N LYS A 213 9.47 -42.61 17.74
CA LYS A 213 9.27 -42.63 16.27
C LYS A 213 10.22 -41.69 15.53
N GLU A 214 10.80 -40.71 16.21
CA GLU A 214 11.76 -39.76 15.62
C GLU A 214 13.14 -40.39 15.49
N LYS A 215 13.48 -40.86 14.28
CA LYS A 215 14.84 -41.34 13.98
C LYS A 215 15.82 -40.18 14.05
N ARG A 216 16.82 -40.26 14.96
CA ARG A 216 17.87 -39.23 15.07
C ARG A 216 18.73 -39.23 13.80
N ARG A 217 18.74 -38.09 13.10
CA ARG A 217 19.68 -37.83 12.00
C ARG A 217 20.48 -36.57 12.25
N VAL A 218 21.79 -36.65 11.96
CA VAL A 218 22.68 -35.48 11.97
C VAL A 218 22.81 -34.95 10.55
N VAL A 219 22.57 -33.66 10.39
CA VAL A 219 22.76 -32.94 9.12
C VAL A 219 24.22 -33.01 8.68
N ASN A 220 24.46 -33.33 7.42
CA ASN A 220 25.79 -33.48 6.83
C ASN A 220 26.08 -32.39 5.77
N GLN A 221 27.28 -32.41 5.19
CA GLN A 221 27.65 -31.43 4.15
C GLN A 221 26.85 -31.61 2.87
N GLN A 222 26.49 -32.84 2.49
CA GLN A 222 25.67 -33.12 1.33
C GLN A 222 24.27 -32.47 1.43
N ASP A 223 23.68 -32.43 2.62
CA ASP A 223 22.41 -31.76 2.86
C ASP A 223 22.49 -30.25 2.59
N GLU A 224 23.60 -29.60 2.96
CA GLU A 224 23.79 -28.17 2.70
C GLU A 224 23.85 -27.89 1.19
N ILE A 225 24.53 -28.76 0.43
CA ILE A 225 24.61 -28.69 -1.04
C ILE A 225 23.22 -28.91 -1.65
N ASN A 226 22.50 -29.94 -1.20
CA ASN A 226 21.16 -30.27 -1.71
C ASN A 226 20.17 -29.12 -1.45
N VAL A 227 20.18 -28.52 -0.25
CA VAL A 227 19.34 -27.37 0.09
C VAL A 227 19.72 -26.15 -0.76
N SER A 228 21.00 -25.90 -1.01
CA SER A 228 21.45 -24.84 -1.91
C SER A 228 20.92 -25.01 -3.34
N HIS A 229 21.03 -26.22 -3.90
CA HIS A 229 20.47 -26.55 -5.21
C HIS A 229 18.95 -26.44 -5.24
N PHE A 230 18.27 -26.88 -4.19
CA PHE A 230 16.82 -26.74 -4.07
C PHE A 230 16.39 -25.27 -4.10
N ILE A 231 17.03 -24.41 -3.30
CA ILE A 231 16.69 -22.99 -3.19
C ILE A 231 16.81 -22.26 -4.53
N LYS A 232 17.84 -22.57 -5.33
CA LYS A 232 18.03 -22.00 -6.67
C LYS A 232 16.91 -22.35 -7.65
N ARG A 233 16.19 -23.46 -7.41
CA ARG A 233 15.11 -23.97 -8.27
C ARG A 233 13.71 -23.60 -7.80
N ILE A 234 13.56 -22.94 -6.65
CA ILE A 234 12.25 -22.52 -6.14
C ILE A 234 11.72 -21.38 -7.03
N LYS A 235 10.70 -21.67 -7.83
CA LYS A 235 10.00 -20.69 -8.68
C LYS A 235 8.76 -20.08 -8.00
N ARG A 236 8.23 -20.74 -6.96
CA ARG A 236 6.95 -20.39 -6.32
C ARG A 236 7.13 -19.81 -4.93
N GLN A 237 6.21 -18.92 -4.56
CA GLN A 237 6.12 -18.25 -3.28
C GLN A 237 5.39 -19.18 -2.28
N SER A 238 6.12 -19.81 -1.36
CA SER A 238 5.56 -20.83 -0.47
C SER A 238 6.06 -20.69 0.97
N SER A 239 5.27 -21.17 1.93
CA SER A 239 5.66 -21.24 3.34
C SER A 239 6.83 -22.20 3.55
N LEU A 240 7.60 -22.00 4.62
CA LEU A 240 8.76 -22.85 4.91
C LEU A 240 8.40 -24.33 5.13
N SER A 241 7.18 -24.61 5.61
CA SER A 241 6.69 -25.98 5.78
C SER A 241 6.54 -26.68 4.42
N ILE A 242 5.85 -26.03 3.49
CA ILE A 242 5.63 -26.53 2.14
C ILE A 242 6.97 -26.74 1.42
N LEU A 243 7.90 -25.79 1.57
CA LEU A 243 9.25 -25.93 1.01
C LEU A 243 10.04 -27.10 1.60
N CYS A 244 9.85 -27.41 2.88
CA CYS A 244 10.47 -28.56 3.53
C CYS A 244 9.89 -29.87 2.98
N ASP A 245 8.58 -29.92 2.76
CA ASP A 245 7.90 -31.10 2.21
C ASP A 245 8.32 -31.34 0.75
N GLU A 246 8.35 -30.29 -0.08
CA GLU A 246 8.85 -30.34 -1.46
C GLU A 246 10.33 -30.75 -1.53
N PHE A 247 11.16 -30.29 -0.59
CA PHE A 247 12.55 -30.71 -0.49
C PHE A 247 12.64 -32.22 -0.20
N ASN A 248 11.91 -32.69 0.81
CA ASN A 248 11.93 -34.10 1.21
C ASN A 248 11.39 -35.02 0.10
N GLN A 249 10.33 -34.61 -0.61
CA GLN A 249 9.81 -35.36 -1.76
C GLN A 249 10.81 -35.50 -2.92
N ARG A 250 11.80 -34.62 -3.01
CA ARG A 250 12.80 -34.65 -4.09
C ARG A 250 14.10 -35.33 -3.69
N PHE A 251 14.56 -35.08 -2.46
CA PHE A 251 15.89 -35.48 -2.02
C PHE A 251 15.89 -36.58 -0.97
N ALA A 252 14.74 -36.86 -0.34
CA ALA A 252 14.59 -37.89 0.69
C ALA A 252 13.77 -39.10 0.21
N VAL A 253 13.84 -39.40 -1.08
CA VAL A 253 13.15 -40.53 -1.71
C VAL A 253 14.17 -41.57 -2.17
N SER A 254 13.82 -42.86 -2.11
CA SER A 254 14.66 -43.97 -2.57
C SER A 254 14.80 -43.97 -4.10
N GLU A 255 15.91 -44.51 -4.60
CA GLU A 255 16.18 -44.62 -6.05
C GLU A 255 15.42 -45.79 -6.72
N GLN A 256 14.65 -46.56 -5.94
CA GLN A 256 13.84 -47.68 -6.41
C GLN A 256 12.48 -47.21 -6.96
N ALA A 257 11.87 -48.01 -7.85
CA ALA A 257 10.67 -47.67 -8.62
C ALA A 257 9.47 -47.18 -7.78
N ASN A 258 9.37 -47.59 -6.50
CA ASN A 258 8.24 -47.25 -5.63
C ASN A 258 8.34 -45.88 -4.93
N ARG A 259 9.42 -45.11 -5.12
CA ARG A 259 9.59 -43.75 -4.53
C ARG A 259 9.25 -43.67 -3.03
N GLU A 260 9.67 -44.65 -2.25
CA GLU A 260 9.48 -44.62 -0.80
C GLU A 260 10.38 -43.57 -0.12
N ILE A 261 9.93 -43.03 1.01
CA ILE A 261 10.70 -42.03 1.77
C ILE A 261 11.92 -42.71 2.42
N ASP A 262 13.11 -42.29 1.99
CA ASP A 262 14.36 -42.63 2.63
C ASP A 262 14.55 -41.78 3.91
N TYR A 263 14.16 -42.37 5.04
CA TYR A 263 14.33 -41.78 6.37
C TYR A 263 15.78 -41.40 6.71
N SER A 264 16.78 -41.96 6.02
CA SER A 264 18.18 -41.59 6.19
C SER A 264 18.55 -40.26 5.53
N LYS A 265 17.73 -39.79 4.59
CA LYS A 265 17.86 -38.53 3.83
C LYS A 265 16.79 -37.48 4.20
N LEU A 266 15.78 -37.84 5.00
CA LEU A 266 14.72 -36.93 5.47
C LEU A 266 15.27 -35.81 6.37
N LEU A 267 14.87 -34.57 6.12
CA LEU A 267 15.12 -33.42 7.01
C LEU A 267 13.84 -33.02 7.74
N THR A 268 13.95 -32.79 9.04
CA THR A 268 12.88 -32.17 9.82
C THR A 268 12.74 -30.68 9.46
N LEU A 269 11.56 -30.09 9.69
CA LEU A 269 11.33 -28.66 9.49
C LEU A 269 12.38 -27.80 10.22
N GLY A 270 12.76 -28.17 11.44
CA GLY A 270 13.78 -27.45 12.21
C GLY A 270 15.18 -27.51 11.57
N GLN A 271 15.57 -28.67 11.03
CA GLN A 271 16.85 -28.85 10.34
C GLN A 271 16.87 -28.12 9.00
N PHE A 272 15.82 -28.29 8.19
CA PHE A 272 15.66 -27.57 6.93
C PHE A 272 15.65 -26.06 7.14
N ARG A 273 14.89 -25.57 8.13
CA ARG A 273 14.85 -24.15 8.51
C ARG A 273 16.24 -23.59 8.82
N ARG A 274 17.05 -24.35 9.56
CA ARG A 274 18.41 -23.93 9.93
C ARG A 274 19.31 -23.83 8.70
N LEU A 275 19.23 -24.79 7.78
CA LEU A 275 20.01 -24.77 6.53
C LEU A 275 19.53 -23.68 5.58
N TYR A 276 18.22 -23.53 5.43
CA TYR A 276 17.61 -22.51 4.59
C TYR A 276 18.02 -21.10 5.02
N TYR A 277 17.93 -20.78 6.32
CA TYR A 277 18.31 -19.45 6.82
C TYR A 277 19.82 -19.19 6.90
N LYS A 278 20.69 -20.19 6.64
CA LYS A 278 22.11 -19.93 6.36
C LYS A 278 22.32 -19.32 4.97
N LEU A 279 21.43 -19.63 4.02
CA LEU A 279 21.56 -19.28 2.61
C LEU A 279 20.64 -18.13 2.19
N VAL A 280 19.49 -17.99 2.84
CA VAL A 280 18.48 -16.98 2.52
C VAL A 280 18.15 -16.18 3.77
N THR A 281 18.17 -14.85 3.68
CA THR A 281 17.82 -14.02 4.84
C THR A 281 16.31 -14.08 5.12
N LYS A 282 15.91 -13.81 6.38
CA LYS A 282 14.47 -13.74 6.71
C LYS A 282 13.73 -12.69 5.87
N ALA A 283 14.39 -11.59 5.54
CA ALA A 283 13.84 -10.54 4.70
C ALA A 283 13.61 -11.03 3.26
N GLU A 284 14.59 -11.70 2.66
CA GLU A 284 14.46 -12.33 1.34
C GLU A 284 13.34 -13.37 1.30
N HIS A 285 13.24 -14.22 2.31
CA HIS A 285 12.15 -15.20 2.37
C HIS A 285 10.78 -14.53 2.40
N ARG A 286 10.59 -13.48 3.22
CA ARG A 286 9.32 -12.73 3.27
C ARG A 286 9.03 -12.02 1.95
N LYS A 287 10.04 -11.40 1.33
CA LYS A 287 9.90 -10.78 0.00
C LYS A 287 9.50 -11.80 -1.07
N ARG A 288 9.95 -13.05 -0.94
CA ARG A 288 9.52 -14.17 -1.77
C ARG A 288 8.13 -14.71 -1.45
N ILE A 289 7.52 -14.44 -0.28
CA ILE A 289 6.15 -14.93 0.05
C ILE A 289 5.08 -13.91 -0.33
N PHE A 290 5.29 -12.65 0.01
CA PHE A 290 4.30 -11.57 -0.17
C PHE A 290 4.49 -10.84 -1.51
N GLY A 291 5.56 -11.19 -2.25
CA GLY A 291 6.01 -10.42 -3.39
C GLY A 291 6.62 -9.06 -2.99
N ALA A 292 7.28 -8.42 -3.95
CA ALA A 292 7.98 -7.15 -3.70
C ALA A 292 7.02 -6.01 -3.29
N LYS A 293 5.81 -5.97 -3.87
CA LYS A 293 4.80 -4.92 -3.63
C LYS A 293 4.29 -4.93 -2.19
N GLU A 294 3.76 -6.07 -1.72
CA GLU A 294 3.22 -6.18 -0.37
C GLU A 294 4.34 -6.20 0.68
N PHE A 295 5.53 -6.73 0.35
CA PHE A 295 6.69 -6.63 1.23
C PHE A 295 7.10 -5.17 1.48
N ASN A 296 7.18 -4.34 0.43
CA ASN A 296 7.49 -2.93 0.57
C ASN A 296 6.39 -2.19 1.34
N ASN A 297 5.12 -2.45 1.05
CA ASN A 297 4.01 -1.84 1.78
C ASN A 297 4.00 -2.21 3.27
N SER A 298 4.20 -3.48 3.62
CA SER A 298 4.06 -3.98 4.99
C SER A 298 5.33 -3.85 5.84
N TYR A 299 6.51 -4.00 5.24
CA TYR A 299 7.79 -4.16 5.97
C TYR A 299 8.87 -3.13 5.64
N ALA A 300 8.66 -2.21 4.69
CA ALA A 300 9.59 -1.09 4.54
C ALA A 300 9.61 -0.26 5.84
N THR A 301 10.83 0.05 6.29
CA THR A 301 11.06 1.03 7.36
C THR A 301 10.32 2.32 7.02
N ARG A 302 9.52 2.82 7.96
CA ARG A 302 8.83 4.10 7.81
C ARG A 302 9.89 5.20 7.87
N THR A 303 10.34 5.67 6.72
CA THR A 303 11.38 6.71 6.64
C THR A 303 10.81 8.10 6.97
N SER A 304 9.51 8.35 6.69
CA SER A 304 8.83 9.61 6.99
C SER A 304 7.30 9.45 7.12
N THR A 305 6.65 10.42 7.76
CA THR A 305 5.20 10.60 7.79
C THR A 305 4.75 11.47 6.60
N SER A 306 3.51 11.31 6.12
CA SER A 306 2.95 12.13 5.02
C SER A 306 2.96 13.63 5.31
N ARG A 307 2.86 14.02 6.59
CA ARG A 307 3.01 15.41 7.09
C ARG A 307 4.46 15.93 7.08
N SER A 308 5.46 15.08 6.89
CA SER A 308 6.87 15.50 6.92
C SER A 308 7.14 16.51 5.80
N GLY A 309 7.70 17.67 6.17
CA GLY A 309 7.97 18.77 5.25
C GLY A 309 6.79 19.73 5.01
N LEU A 310 5.64 19.52 5.67
CA LEU A 310 4.53 20.48 5.66
C LEU A 310 4.61 21.37 6.89
N SER A 311 4.43 22.67 6.67
CA SER A 311 4.48 23.74 7.67
C SER A 311 3.10 24.20 8.12
N CYS A 312 2.08 24.12 7.24
CA CYS A 312 0.75 24.64 7.53
C CYS A 312 -0.37 23.89 6.78
N VAL A 313 -1.62 24.25 7.09
CA VAL A 313 -2.80 23.82 6.33
C VAL A 313 -2.85 24.39 4.92
N SER A 314 -3.56 23.69 4.02
CA SER A 314 -3.66 24.06 2.61
C SER A 314 -2.31 24.05 1.87
N GLU A 315 -1.29 23.43 2.46
CA GLU A 315 -0.03 23.22 1.77
C GLU A 315 -0.11 22.01 0.83
N ARG A 316 -0.73 20.92 1.29
CA ARG A 316 -0.88 19.68 0.50
C ARG A 316 -2.24 19.04 0.71
N TYR A 317 -2.98 18.81 -0.37
CA TYR A 317 -4.19 17.99 -0.37
C TYR A 317 -3.93 16.62 -1.02
N GLU A 318 -4.46 15.57 -0.40
CA GLU A 318 -4.53 14.22 -0.95
C GLU A 318 -5.96 13.95 -1.44
N ILE A 319 -6.09 13.38 -2.64
CA ILE A 319 -7.38 13.03 -3.26
C ILE A 319 -7.38 11.56 -3.65
N ASP A 320 -8.46 10.88 -3.28
CA ASP A 320 -8.69 9.51 -3.72
C ASP A 320 -10.20 9.23 -3.87
N SER A 321 -10.51 8.17 -4.61
CA SER A 321 -11.88 7.76 -4.91
C SER A 321 -12.12 6.31 -4.49
N THR A 322 -13.34 6.01 -4.05
CA THR A 322 -13.75 4.64 -3.73
C THR A 322 -15.23 4.45 -4.03
N THR A 323 -15.58 3.29 -4.62
CA THR A 323 -16.98 2.90 -4.76
C THR A 323 -17.58 2.58 -3.39
N ILE A 324 -18.67 3.25 -3.04
CA ILE A 324 -19.38 3.02 -1.78
C ILE A 324 -19.96 1.60 -1.79
N ASP A 325 -19.73 0.86 -0.71
CA ASP A 325 -20.29 -0.47 -0.49
C ASP A 325 -21.76 -0.40 0.01
N ALA A 326 -22.61 0.43 -0.63
CA ALA A 326 -24.03 0.57 -0.31
C ALA A 326 -24.86 0.94 -1.54
N TYR A 327 -26.15 0.60 -1.54
CA TYR A 327 -27.10 0.98 -2.59
C TYR A 327 -28.01 2.12 -2.13
N VAL A 328 -28.31 3.04 -3.04
CA VAL A 328 -29.34 4.08 -2.90
C VAL A 328 -30.47 3.83 -3.88
N VAL A 329 -31.61 4.49 -3.66
CA VAL A 329 -32.75 4.51 -4.58
C VAL A 329 -32.84 5.84 -5.33
N SER A 330 -33.43 5.80 -6.52
CA SER A 330 -33.78 7.02 -7.25
C SER A 330 -35.03 7.66 -6.67
N GLU A 331 -35.02 8.98 -6.48
CA GLU A 331 -36.19 9.77 -6.04
C GLU A 331 -37.39 9.65 -6.99
N PHE A 332 -37.14 9.24 -8.24
CA PHE A 332 -38.14 9.30 -9.29
C PHE A 332 -38.90 8.01 -9.52
N ASN A 333 -38.31 6.86 -9.21
CA ASN A 333 -38.90 5.54 -9.43
C ASN A 333 -38.67 4.57 -8.27
N PHE A 334 -38.00 5.01 -7.20
CA PHE A 334 -37.67 4.23 -6.00
C PHE A 334 -36.98 2.90 -6.29
N LYS A 335 -36.31 2.78 -7.44
CA LYS A 335 -35.48 1.62 -7.79
C LYS A 335 -34.05 1.87 -7.37
N ALA A 336 -33.39 0.80 -6.95
CA ALA A 336 -31.97 0.83 -6.61
C ALA A 336 -31.14 1.25 -7.81
N VAL A 337 -30.17 2.12 -7.56
CA VAL A 337 -29.28 2.71 -8.57
C VAL A 337 -27.91 2.03 -8.49
N PRO A 338 -27.10 2.00 -9.56
CA PRO A 338 -25.73 1.49 -9.47
C PRO A 338 -24.94 2.18 -8.35
N ARG A 339 -24.00 1.43 -7.75
CA ARG A 339 -23.19 1.93 -6.64
C ARG A 339 -22.39 3.16 -7.07
N LEU A 340 -22.40 4.17 -6.20
CA LEU A 340 -21.79 5.46 -6.44
C LEU A 340 -20.31 5.42 -6.07
N THR A 341 -19.54 6.30 -6.68
CA THR A 341 -18.13 6.56 -6.36
C THR A 341 -18.05 7.83 -5.54
N LEU A 342 -17.38 7.74 -4.39
CA LEU A 342 -17.15 8.84 -3.47
C LEU A 342 -15.69 9.27 -3.59
N TYR A 343 -15.49 10.57 -3.80
CA TYR A 343 -14.21 11.24 -3.74
C TYR A 343 -14.08 11.95 -2.40
N PHE A 344 -12.93 11.84 -1.75
CA PHE A 344 -12.55 12.70 -0.64
C PHE A 344 -11.30 13.49 -0.99
N VAL A 345 -11.31 14.76 -0.59
CA VAL A 345 -10.15 15.65 -0.60
C VAL A 345 -9.78 15.91 0.86
N ILE A 346 -8.53 15.64 1.24
CA ILE A 346 -8.07 15.71 2.63
C ILE A 346 -6.81 16.55 2.71
N ASP A 347 -6.80 17.47 3.68
CA ASP A 347 -5.60 18.21 4.04
C ASP A 347 -4.65 17.33 4.86
N VAL A 348 -3.41 17.17 4.37
CA VAL A 348 -2.44 16.24 4.96
C VAL A 348 -1.93 16.76 6.31
N PHE A 349 -1.90 18.07 6.52
CA PHE A 349 -1.41 18.68 7.76
C PHE A 349 -2.37 18.41 8.93
N SER A 350 -3.64 18.80 8.79
CA SER A 350 -4.71 18.69 9.80
C SER A 350 -5.44 17.34 9.81
N SER A 351 -5.42 16.57 8.71
CA SER A 351 -6.36 15.47 8.43
C SER A 351 -7.83 15.91 8.25
N CYS A 352 -8.11 17.20 8.07
CA CYS A 352 -9.47 17.65 7.75
C CYS A 352 -9.87 17.10 6.38
N ILE A 353 -11.07 16.54 6.29
CA ILE A 353 -11.73 16.36 4.99
C ILE A 353 -12.17 17.74 4.55
N VAL A 354 -11.53 18.29 3.52
CA VAL A 354 -11.76 19.66 3.03
C VAL A 354 -12.80 19.71 1.91
N GLY A 355 -13.07 18.59 1.24
CA GLY A 355 -14.08 18.49 0.21
C GLY A 355 -14.43 17.04 -0.13
N PHE A 356 -15.56 16.86 -0.82
CA PHE A 356 -15.99 15.57 -1.33
C PHE A 356 -16.81 15.73 -2.61
N TYR A 357 -16.95 14.64 -3.37
CA TYR A 357 -17.89 14.58 -4.48
C TYR A 357 -18.44 13.16 -4.65
N LEU A 358 -19.74 13.06 -4.90
CA LEU A 358 -20.45 11.79 -5.05
C LEU A 358 -20.99 11.67 -6.49
N THR A 359 -20.63 10.59 -7.18
CA THR A 359 -20.89 10.45 -8.63
C THR A 359 -21.26 9.02 -9.04
N HIS A 360 -22.01 8.86 -10.13
CA HIS A 360 -22.22 7.57 -10.80
C HIS A 360 -21.23 7.33 -11.96
N LEU A 361 -20.45 8.34 -12.35
CA LEU A 361 -19.54 8.29 -13.50
C LEU A 361 -18.26 7.47 -13.24
N GLY A 362 -18.15 6.86 -12.05
CA GLY A 362 -16.96 6.12 -11.65
C GLY A 362 -15.77 7.04 -11.47
N GLN A 363 -14.60 6.53 -11.87
CA GLN A 363 -13.35 7.27 -11.87
C GLN A 363 -13.25 8.16 -13.12
N SER A 364 -13.55 9.46 -12.99
CA SER A 364 -13.56 10.40 -14.11
C SER A 364 -12.93 11.75 -13.76
N GLU A 365 -12.30 12.38 -14.76
CA GLU A 365 -11.75 13.73 -14.66
C GLU A 365 -12.77 14.75 -14.12
N GLU A 366 -14.00 14.68 -14.65
CA GLU A 366 -15.11 15.53 -14.25
C GLU A 366 -15.39 15.43 -12.74
N SER A 367 -15.38 14.20 -12.21
CA SER A 367 -15.64 13.95 -10.80
C SER A 367 -14.48 14.42 -9.92
N PHE A 368 -13.24 14.25 -10.39
CA PHE A 368 -12.05 14.75 -9.72
C PHE A 368 -12.07 16.29 -9.62
N ARG A 369 -12.34 16.98 -10.74
CA ARG A 369 -12.47 18.45 -10.80
C ARG A 369 -13.55 18.95 -9.84
N MET A 370 -14.69 18.27 -9.78
CA MET A 370 -15.77 18.66 -8.87
C MET A 370 -15.43 18.43 -7.40
N ALA A 371 -14.70 17.37 -7.05
CA ALA A 371 -14.20 17.17 -5.70
C ALA A 371 -13.27 18.31 -5.27
N LEU A 372 -12.38 18.74 -6.17
CA LEU A 372 -11.52 19.90 -5.96
C LEU A 372 -12.30 21.21 -5.83
N PHE A 373 -13.21 21.47 -6.76
CA PHE A 373 -14.05 22.67 -6.72
C PHE A 373 -14.79 22.77 -5.38
N ASN A 374 -15.41 21.67 -4.95
CA ASN A 374 -16.08 21.60 -3.66
C ASN A 374 -15.14 21.83 -2.47
N SER A 375 -13.83 21.55 -2.60
CA SER A 375 -12.86 21.81 -1.53
C SER A 375 -12.46 23.28 -1.40
N PHE A 376 -12.58 24.07 -2.48
CA PHE A 376 -12.16 25.47 -2.53
C PHE A 376 -13.31 26.49 -2.47
N VAL A 377 -14.54 26.03 -2.32
CA VAL A 377 -15.71 26.89 -2.16
C VAL A 377 -16.26 26.82 -0.73
N GLU A 378 -16.95 27.89 -0.34
CA GLU A 378 -17.59 27.97 0.96
C GLU A 378 -18.61 26.84 1.17
N LYS A 379 -18.54 26.22 2.34
CA LYS A 379 -19.36 25.04 2.66
C LYS A 379 -20.80 25.40 3.01
N SER A 380 -21.07 26.66 3.35
CA SER A 380 -22.43 27.17 3.64
C SER A 380 -23.40 26.91 2.48
N ALA A 381 -23.00 27.21 1.25
CA ALA A 381 -23.82 26.98 0.05
C ALA A 381 -24.07 25.48 -0.20
N LEU A 382 -23.06 24.64 0.01
CA LEU A 382 -23.16 23.19 -0.13
C LEU A 382 -24.09 22.57 0.92
N CYS A 383 -23.96 22.98 2.18
CA CYS A 383 -24.81 22.52 3.28
C CYS A 383 -26.26 22.95 3.05
N LYS A 384 -26.49 24.21 2.64
CA LYS A 384 -27.81 24.72 2.29
C LYS A 384 -28.46 23.93 1.15
N LYS A 385 -27.70 23.60 0.09
CA LYS A 385 -28.20 22.79 -1.04
C LYS A 385 -28.72 21.41 -0.60
N HIS A 386 -28.11 20.83 0.43
CA HIS A 386 -28.47 19.50 0.94
C HIS A 386 -29.27 19.52 2.24
N ASN A 387 -29.84 20.68 2.63
CA ASN A 387 -30.64 20.86 3.84
C ASN A 387 -29.91 20.42 5.12
N VAL A 388 -28.62 20.73 5.23
CA VAL A 388 -27.82 20.55 6.44
C VAL A 388 -27.72 21.88 7.19
N GLU A 389 -28.03 21.88 8.48
CA GLU A 389 -27.78 23.05 9.35
C GLU A 389 -26.26 23.30 9.42
N TYR A 390 -25.84 24.51 9.07
CA TYR A 390 -24.43 24.89 9.03
C TYR A 390 -24.19 26.05 9.99
N LYS A 391 -23.29 25.85 10.96
CA LYS A 391 -22.77 26.94 11.79
C LYS A 391 -21.39 27.33 11.30
N ASP A 392 -21.10 28.63 11.37
CA ASP A 392 -19.78 29.13 11.00
C ASP A 392 -18.71 28.46 11.87
N GLY A 393 -17.70 27.88 11.21
CA GLY A 393 -16.63 27.13 11.86
C GLY A 393 -16.85 25.61 11.95
N ASP A 394 -18.03 25.09 11.62
CA ASP A 394 -18.26 23.62 11.57
C ASP A 394 -17.40 22.96 10.49
N TRP A 395 -17.22 23.65 9.36
CA TRP A 395 -16.38 23.20 8.25
C TRP A 395 -15.70 24.39 7.52
N PRO A 396 -14.66 24.98 8.12
CA PRO A 396 -14.04 26.25 7.67
C PRO A 396 -13.07 26.07 6.49
N CYS A 397 -13.22 25.00 5.72
CA CYS A 397 -12.26 24.60 4.70
C CYS A 397 -12.71 25.07 3.32
N HIS A 398 -12.21 26.20 2.83
CA HIS A 398 -12.48 26.70 1.47
C HIS A 398 -11.23 27.21 0.73
N HIS A 399 -10.03 26.96 1.27
CA HIS A 399 -8.78 27.51 0.74
C HIS A 399 -8.17 26.64 -0.35
N VAL A 400 -7.55 27.27 -1.35
CA VAL A 400 -6.83 26.58 -2.44
C VAL A 400 -5.47 26.09 -1.95
N CYS A 401 -5.16 24.82 -2.22
CA CYS A 401 -3.92 24.22 -1.78
C CYS A 401 -2.73 24.53 -2.70
N ARG A 402 -1.50 24.48 -2.17
CA ARG A 402 -0.26 24.64 -2.96
C ARG A 402 0.16 23.37 -3.71
N GLU A 403 -0.01 22.20 -3.11
CA GLU A 403 0.37 20.90 -3.68
C GLU A 403 -0.84 19.95 -3.72
N LEU A 404 -1.02 19.28 -4.87
CA LEU A 404 -1.99 18.21 -5.02
C LEU A 404 -1.32 16.86 -5.17
N VAL A 405 -1.79 15.87 -4.41
CA VAL A 405 -1.33 14.48 -4.47
C VAL A 405 -2.52 13.56 -4.76
N PHE A 406 -2.42 12.75 -5.82
CA PHE A 406 -3.43 11.74 -6.17
C PHE A 406 -2.78 10.54 -6.85
N ASP A 407 -3.49 9.41 -7.00
CA ASP A 407 -2.89 8.21 -7.60
C ASP A 407 -2.59 8.37 -9.08
N ARG A 408 -1.70 7.52 -9.61
CA ARG A 408 -1.53 7.31 -11.06
C ARG A 408 -2.70 6.52 -11.66
N GLY A 409 -3.93 6.84 -11.28
CA GLY A 409 -5.14 6.37 -11.93
C GLY A 409 -5.29 7.01 -13.31
N THR A 410 -6.08 6.39 -14.18
CA THR A 410 -6.38 6.88 -15.54
C THR A 410 -7.22 8.16 -15.59
N GLU A 411 -7.46 8.81 -14.43
CA GLU A 411 -8.44 9.88 -14.25
C GLU A 411 -7.99 11.24 -14.81
N LEU A 412 -6.69 11.50 -14.93
CA LEU A 412 -6.16 12.78 -15.41
C LEU A 412 -5.09 12.60 -16.49
N LYS A 413 -5.36 13.20 -17.66
CA LYS A 413 -4.35 13.40 -18.71
C LYS A 413 -3.46 14.59 -18.33
N LYS A 414 -2.18 14.58 -18.72
CA LYS A 414 -1.21 15.66 -18.43
C LYS A 414 -1.75 17.07 -18.74
N ARG A 415 -2.40 17.24 -19.89
CA ARG A 415 -3.02 18.50 -20.34
C ARG A 415 -4.01 19.11 -19.34
N ASN A 416 -4.68 18.28 -18.55
CA ASN A 416 -5.67 18.75 -17.58
C ASN A 416 -5.00 19.25 -16.30
N ILE A 417 -3.90 18.60 -15.91
CA ILE A 417 -3.04 19.03 -14.81
C ILE A 417 -2.40 20.37 -15.15
N GLU A 418 -1.91 20.53 -16.38
CA GLU A 418 -1.36 21.79 -16.90
C GLU A 418 -2.41 22.91 -16.82
N SER A 419 -3.64 22.69 -17.30
CA SER A 419 -4.68 23.73 -17.23
C SER A 419 -5.05 24.19 -15.80
N MET A 420 -4.89 23.32 -14.80
CA MET A 420 -5.14 23.67 -13.40
C MET A 420 -3.99 24.49 -12.80
N ILE A 421 -2.75 24.18 -13.19
CA ILE A 421 -1.55 24.90 -12.77
C ILE A 421 -1.49 26.27 -13.48
N ASP A 422 -1.75 26.29 -14.79
CA ASP A 422 -1.76 27.49 -15.63
C ASP A 422 -2.89 28.47 -15.29
N GLY A 423 -3.92 28.00 -14.57
CA GLY A 423 -5.03 28.83 -14.12
C GLY A 423 -4.66 29.87 -13.05
N ASP A 424 -3.42 29.84 -12.54
CA ASP A 424 -2.86 30.77 -11.56
C ASP A 424 -3.76 30.97 -10.31
N ILE A 425 -4.37 29.87 -9.85
CA ILE A 425 -5.18 29.82 -8.64
C ILE A 425 -4.37 29.49 -7.38
N GLY A 426 -3.04 29.35 -7.51
CA GLY A 426 -2.14 29.09 -6.39
C GLY A 426 -1.67 27.64 -6.21
N ILE A 427 -2.14 26.71 -7.06
CA ILE A 427 -1.62 25.34 -7.13
C ILE A 427 -0.26 25.38 -7.84
N LYS A 428 0.82 25.09 -7.12
CA LYS A 428 2.20 25.15 -7.63
C LYS A 428 2.71 23.82 -8.13
N THR A 429 2.24 22.71 -7.55
CA THR A 429 2.81 21.39 -7.83
C THR A 429 1.73 20.32 -7.79
N VAL A 430 1.83 19.40 -8.74
CA VAL A 430 1.02 18.19 -8.77
C VAL A 430 1.95 16.99 -8.71
N SER A 431 1.91 16.29 -7.59
CA SER A 431 2.81 15.18 -7.27
C SER A 431 2.09 13.85 -7.45
N LEU A 432 2.63 12.99 -8.32
CA LEU A 432 2.20 11.59 -8.44
C LEU A 432 3.10 10.74 -7.54
N PRO A 433 2.58 10.10 -6.48
CA PRO A 433 3.39 9.27 -5.61
C PRO A 433 4.11 8.18 -6.41
N THR A 434 5.31 7.81 -5.94
CA THR A 434 6.09 6.75 -6.58
C THR A 434 5.27 5.47 -6.60
N ALA A 435 5.20 4.83 -7.77
CA ALA A 435 4.57 3.52 -7.89
C ALA A 435 5.17 2.58 -6.83
N TYR A 436 4.33 1.77 -6.19
CA TYR A 436 4.73 0.75 -5.20
C TYR A 436 4.98 1.22 -3.75
N PHE A 437 4.70 2.48 -3.40
CA PHE A 437 4.65 2.95 -2.01
C PHE A 437 3.22 3.40 -1.64
N GLY A 438 2.35 2.46 -1.28
CA GLY A 438 0.96 2.77 -0.87
C GLY A 438 0.83 3.64 0.38
N LYS A 439 1.93 3.76 1.16
CA LYS A 439 1.96 4.57 2.40
C LYS A 439 2.01 6.08 2.18
N GLY A 440 2.17 6.56 0.95
CA GLY A 440 2.10 7.99 0.62
C GLY A 440 0.71 8.62 0.82
N LYS A 441 -0.36 7.79 0.93
CA LYS A 441 -1.76 8.20 1.07
C LYS A 441 -2.43 7.69 2.35
N GLY A 442 -1.65 7.48 3.41
CA GLY A 442 -2.16 6.90 4.65
C GLY A 442 -3.31 7.70 5.28
N THR A 443 -3.42 9.00 4.97
CA THR A 443 -4.47 9.88 5.48
C THR A 443 -5.82 9.58 4.82
N VAL A 444 -5.86 9.54 3.48
CA VAL A 444 -7.10 9.28 2.72
C VAL A 444 -7.58 7.85 2.83
N GLU A 445 -6.68 6.86 2.78
CA GLU A 445 -7.05 5.45 3.00
C GLU A 445 -7.66 5.25 4.41
N GLY A 446 -7.10 5.94 5.41
CA GLY A 446 -7.64 5.94 6.77
C GLY A 446 -9.04 6.54 6.84
N ALA A 447 -9.28 7.66 6.15
CA ALA A 447 -10.60 8.29 6.11
C ALA A 447 -11.66 7.42 5.44
N PHE A 448 -11.35 6.76 4.32
CA PHE A 448 -12.28 5.81 3.69
C PHE A 448 -12.57 4.60 4.57
N ARG A 449 -11.58 4.10 5.31
CA ARG A 449 -11.79 3.04 6.28
C ARG A 449 -12.72 3.48 7.41
N CYS A 450 -12.48 4.66 8.00
CA CYS A 450 -13.39 5.23 9.00
C CYS A 450 -14.80 5.43 8.43
N PHE A 451 -14.93 5.99 7.22
CA PHE A 451 -16.22 6.14 6.56
C PHE A 451 -16.95 4.80 6.41
N LYS A 452 -16.24 3.75 6.00
CA LYS A 452 -16.82 2.43 5.88
C LYS A 452 -17.29 1.87 7.23
N ASP A 453 -16.44 1.96 8.25
CA ASP A 453 -16.68 1.38 9.56
C ASP A 453 -17.76 2.15 10.36
N ASP A 454 -17.70 3.48 10.34
CA ASP A 454 -18.55 4.36 11.13
C ASP A 454 -19.89 4.66 10.44
N PHE A 455 -19.92 4.70 9.11
CA PHE A 455 -21.08 5.13 8.32
C PHE A 455 -21.64 3.99 7.46
N ALA A 456 -20.89 3.51 6.47
CA ALA A 456 -21.46 2.62 5.43
C ALA A 456 -22.04 1.31 6.00
N LYS A 457 -21.37 0.71 7.00
CA LYS A 457 -21.85 -0.52 7.68
C LYS A 457 -23.17 -0.35 8.45
N ARG A 458 -23.55 0.88 8.78
CA ARG A 458 -24.82 1.18 9.49
C ARG A 458 -26.01 1.24 8.54
N LEU A 459 -25.76 1.29 7.23
CA LEU A 459 -26.82 1.32 6.22
C LEU A 459 -27.39 -0.08 6.02
N GLU A 460 -28.72 -0.21 5.99
CA GLU A 460 -29.38 -1.49 5.72
C GLU A 460 -29.04 -2.06 4.34
N SER A 461 -28.71 -1.19 3.40
CA SER A 461 -28.31 -1.50 2.03
C SER A 461 -26.81 -1.76 1.86
N PHE A 462 -26.07 -1.93 2.96
CA PHE A 462 -24.65 -2.24 2.95
C PHE A 462 -24.35 -3.56 2.24
N VAL A 463 -23.27 -3.58 1.45
CA VAL A 463 -22.81 -4.75 0.71
C VAL A 463 -21.66 -5.40 1.45
N ASP A 464 -21.96 -6.49 2.15
CA ASP A 464 -20.93 -7.34 2.74
C ASP A 464 -20.32 -8.28 1.68
N LYS A 465 -19.07 -8.01 1.32
CA LYS A 465 -18.31 -8.82 0.33
C LYS A 465 -17.99 -10.23 0.83
N ASN A 466 -18.02 -10.46 2.14
CA ASN A 466 -17.71 -11.75 2.76
C ASN A 466 -18.98 -12.49 3.24
N GLY A 467 -20.16 -11.90 3.04
CA GLY A 467 -21.43 -12.47 3.46
C GLY A 467 -21.82 -13.71 2.64
N PRO A 468 -22.67 -14.61 3.18
CA PRO A 468 -23.18 -15.76 2.43
C PRO A 468 -23.95 -15.33 1.17
N LYS A 469 -23.64 -15.95 0.02
CA LYS A 469 -24.28 -15.67 -1.28
C LYS A 469 -25.80 -15.91 -1.30
N ALA A 470 -26.32 -16.65 -0.32
CA ALA A 470 -27.74 -16.97 -0.18
C ALA A 470 -28.59 -15.80 0.38
N PHE A 471 -27.96 -14.75 0.94
CA PHE A 471 -28.71 -13.59 1.42
C PHE A 471 -29.35 -12.81 0.26
N GLN A 472 -30.51 -12.21 0.54
CA GLN A 472 -31.15 -11.30 -0.41
C GLN A 472 -30.19 -10.17 -0.80
N HIS A 473 -30.18 -9.84 -2.09
CA HIS A 473 -29.29 -8.82 -2.62
C HIS A 473 -29.53 -7.46 -1.94
N ALA A 474 -28.46 -6.82 -1.45
CA ALA A 474 -28.53 -5.60 -0.63
C ALA A 474 -29.29 -4.44 -1.29
N SER A 475 -29.35 -4.41 -2.62
CA SER A 475 -30.14 -3.42 -3.38
C SER A 475 -31.64 -3.44 -3.06
N ARG A 476 -32.20 -4.56 -2.57
CA ARG A 476 -33.61 -4.64 -2.18
C ARG A 476 -33.91 -3.95 -0.85
N LYS A 477 -32.87 -3.71 -0.04
CA LYS A 477 -32.94 -2.99 1.23
C LYS A 477 -32.58 -1.50 1.08
N ALA A 478 -32.35 -1.03 -0.14
CA ALA A 478 -32.05 0.37 -0.40
C ALA A 478 -33.31 1.22 -0.15
N SER A 479 -33.19 2.20 0.75
CA SER A 479 -34.26 3.13 1.11
C SER A 479 -33.85 4.60 0.98
N LEU A 480 -32.54 4.90 1.08
CA LEU A 480 -32.00 6.26 1.01
C LEU A 480 -31.90 6.77 -0.42
N THR A 481 -32.25 8.04 -0.64
CA THR A 481 -32.04 8.72 -1.93
C THR A 481 -30.62 9.25 -2.09
N LEU A 482 -30.29 9.76 -3.28
CA LEU A 482 -29.02 10.45 -3.52
C LEU A 482 -28.90 11.73 -2.66
N LYS A 483 -29.99 12.48 -2.48
CA LYS A 483 -29.99 13.68 -1.63
C LYS A 483 -29.79 13.32 -0.17
N ASP A 484 -30.48 12.27 0.31
CA ASP A 484 -30.28 11.76 1.67
C ASP A 484 -28.83 11.37 1.91
N LEU A 485 -28.23 10.64 0.96
CA LEU A 485 -26.86 10.19 1.10
C LEU A 485 -25.87 11.37 1.10
N ASN A 486 -26.06 12.39 0.26
CA ASN A 486 -25.22 13.60 0.30
C ASN A 486 -25.35 14.32 1.65
N ARG A 487 -26.58 14.51 2.15
CA ARG A 487 -26.83 15.13 3.47
C ARG A 487 -26.09 14.38 4.58
N LEU A 488 -26.29 13.06 4.63
CA LEU A 488 -25.67 12.20 5.64
C LEU A 488 -24.14 12.16 5.56
N ILE A 489 -23.57 12.23 4.34
CA ILE A 489 -22.11 12.34 4.16
C ILE A 489 -21.60 13.67 4.70
N ILE A 490 -22.29 14.79 4.44
CA ILE A 490 -21.90 16.11 4.95
C ILE A 490 -21.92 16.11 6.48
N GLU A 491 -23.00 15.63 7.10
CA GLU A 491 -23.11 15.51 8.57
C GLU A 491 -22.00 14.63 9.14
N TRP A 492 -21.70 13.50 8.49
CA TRP A 492 -20.60 12.64 8.89
C TRP A 492 -19.24 13.33 8.78
N ILE A 493 -19.00 14.11 7.71
CA ILE A 493 -17.75 14.88 7.55
C ILE A 493 -17.61 15.91 8.68
N ILE A 494 -18.64 16.70 8.95
CA ILE A 494 -18.63 17.71 10.03
C ILE A 494 -18.32 17.04 11.38
N LYS A 495 -19.01 15.94 11.69
CA LYS A 495 -18.74 15.13 12.89
C LYS A 495 -17.30 14.62 12.92
N ARG A 496 -16.81 14.05 11.81
CA ARG A 496 -15.48 13.43 11.73
C ARG A 496 -14.35 14.46 11.85
N ASN A 497 -14.57 15.64 11.31
CA ASN A 497 -13.63 16.77 11.35
C ASN A 497 -13.53 17.37 12.77
N SER A 498 -14.61 17.31 13.57
CA SER A 498 -14.63 17.80 14.96
C SER A 498 -14.23 16.76 16.02
N THR A 499 -14.41 15.45 15.76
CA THR A 499 -14.28 14.40 16.81
C THR A 499 -13.11 13.45 16.65
N ALA A 500 -12.44 13.44 15.50
CA ALA A 500 -11.39 12.44 15.29
C ALA A 500 -10.12 12.74 16.08
N ASP A 501 -9.59 11.71 16.73
CA ASP A 501 -8.31 11.80 17.42
C ASP A 501 -7.14 11.94 16.43
N VAL A 502 -6.55 13.13 16.43
CA VAL A 502 -5.30 13.46 15.75
C VAL A 502 -4.22 13.94 16.72
N SER A 503 -4.27 13.51 17.99
CA SER A 503 -3.29 13.83 19.04
C SER A 503 -1.83 13.69 18.60
N LYS A 504 -1.52 12.67 17.79
CA LYS A 504 -0.17 12.43 17.23
C LYS A 504 0.34 13.52 16.27
N LYS A 505 -0.52 14.45 15.85
CA LYS A 505 -0.21 15.55 14.93
C LYS A 505 0.00 16.89 15.65
N LEU A 506 -0.27 16.96 16.95
CA LEU A 506 0.00 18.17 17.73
C LEU A 506 1.51 18.37 17.84
N ASP A 507 1.96 19.57 17.51
CA ASP A 507 3.33 20.01 17.77
C ASP A 507 3.41 20.74 19.12
N LYS A 508 4.63 21.06 19.55
CA LYS A 508 4.86 21.73 20.83
C LYS A 508 4.11 23.08 20.93
N ALA A 509 4.00 23.82 19.84
CA ALA A 509 3.33 25.13 19.84
C ALA A 509 1.81 24.96 20.01
N MET A 510 1.21 24.01 19.28
CA MET A 510 -0.21 23.64 19.42
C MET A 510 -0.53 23.15 20.84
N MET A 511 0.36 22.38 21.45
CA MET A 511 0.18 21.93 22.83
C MET A 511 0.26 23.09 23.84
N ILE A 512 1.13 24.08 23.62
CA ILE A 512 1.22 25.27 24.47
C ILE A 512 -0.02 26.15 24.31
N ALA A 513 -0.56 26.24 23.10
CA ALA A 513 -1.77 26.99 22.79
C ALA A 513 -3.08 26.25 23.12
N ASP A 514 -3.00 25.10 23.81
CA ASP A 514 -4.13 24.26 24.23
C ASP A 514 -5.09 23.90 23.07
N VAL A 515 -4.52 23.60 21.90
CA VAL A 515 -5.30 23.22 20.72
C VAL A 515 -5.87 21.81 20.91
N ASP A 516 -7.19 21.68 20.76
CA ASP A 516 -7.85 20.38 20.82
C ASP A 516 -7.26 19.39 19.79
N PRO A 517 -7.13 18.09 20.15
CA PRO A 517 -6.57 17.07 19.28
C PRO A 517 -7.55 16.60 18.19
N ASN A 518 -8.27 17.53 17.55
CA ASN A 518 -9.19 17.26 16.44
C ASN A 518 -8.78 18.01 15.15
N PRO A 519 -9.16 17.51 13.95
CA PRO A 519 -8.77 18.11 12.69
C PRO A 519 -9.13 19.60 12.56
N VAL A 520 -10.35 20.01 12.94
CA VAL A 520 -10.83 21.40 12.79
C VAL A 520 -10.05 22.35 13.69
N ALA A 521 -9.75 21.96 14.92
CA ALA A 521 -8.95 22.77 15.83
C ALA A 521 -7.52 22.98 15.31
N ILE A 522 -6.86 21.92 14.83
CA ILE A 522 -5.55 22.04 14.17
C ILE A 522 -5.65 22.93 12.92
N TRP A 523 -6.73 22.79 12.16
CA TRP A 523 -6.96 23.61 10.97
C TRP A 523 -7.07 25.09 11.30
N ASN A 524 -7.94 25.45 12.24
CA ASN A 524 -8.16 26.83 12.66
C ASN A 524 -6.90 27.46 13.27
N TYR A 525 -6.19 26.71 14.13
CA TYR A 525 -4.93 27.18 14.72
C TYR A 525 -3.88 27.48 13.64
N SER A 526 -3.68 26.56 12.69
CA SER A 526 -2.71 26.77 11.62
C SER A 526 -3.15 27.89 10.69
N LEU A 527 -4.44 27.98 10.36
CA LEU A 527 -4.98 28.97 9.46
C LEU A 527 -4.66 30.38 9.96
N ASN A 528 -4.90 30.67 11.25
CA ASN A 528 -4.61 31.97 11.87
C ASN A 528 -3.15 32.42 11.69
N SER A 529 -2.22 31.48 11.58
CA SER A 529 -0.79 31.78 11.39
C SER A 529 -0.42 32.08 9.93
N VAL A 530 -1.22 31.61 8.95
CA VAL A 530 -0.85 31.65 7.52
C VAL A 530 -1.90 32.29 6.60
N VAL A 531 -3.01 32.85 7.12
CA VAL A 531 -4.11 33.41 6.30
C VAL A 531 -3.59 34.32 5.18
N ASN A 532 -2.63 35.18 5.50
CA ASN A 532 -2.07 36.17 4.58
C ASN A 532 -1.12 35.55 3.53
N GLU A 533 -0.62 34.35 3.77
CA GLU A 533 0.29 33.65 2.85
C GLU A 533 -0.46 32.74 1.87
N LEU A 534 -1.68 32.32 2.21
CA LEU A 534 -2.49 31.44 1.37
C LEU A 534 -2.93 32.15 0.08
N PRO A 535 -3.09 31.42 -1.04
CA PRO A 535 -3.56 32.00 -2.29
C PRO A 535 -4.94 32.66 -2.11
N GLN A 536 -5.00 33.98 -2.28
CA GLN A 536 -6.25 34.73 -2.27
C GLN A 536 -6.85 34.73 -3.67
N CYS A 537 -7.85 33.88 -3.89
CA CYS A 537 -8.49 33.71 -5.20
C CYS A 537 -9.98 34.01 -5.12
N THR A 538 -10.46 34.85 -6.04
CA THR A 538 -11.90 35.11 -6.17
C THR A 538 -12.63 33.82 -6.59
N PRO A 539 -13.87 33.57 -6.12
CA PRO A 539 -14.66 32.40 -6.52
C PRO A 539 -14.77 32.22 -8.04
N GLN A 540 -14.85 33.33 -8.79
CA GLN A 540 -14.87 33.30 -10.26
C GLN A 540 -13.60 32.71 -10.87
N LYS A 541 -12.40 33.11 -10.40
CA LYS A 541 -11.13 32.53 -10.86
C LYS A 541 -11.03 31.03 -10.55
N ILE A 542 -11.47 30.62 -9.36
CA ILE A 542 -11.49 29.21 -8.95
C ILE A 542 -12.41 28.41 -9.87
N MET A 543 -13.61 28.91 -10.13
CA MET A 543 -14.57 28.33 -11.06
C MET A 543 -13.97 28.21 -12.46
N GLU A 544 -13.34 29.27 -12.96
CA GLU A 544 -12.70 29.26 -14.27
C GLU A 544 -11.58 28.21 -14.33
N ALA A 545 -10.68 28.12 -13.36
CA ALA A 545 -9.56 27.18 -13.43
C ALA A 545 -10.00 25.71 -13.34
N ILE A 546 -11.06 25.41 -12.59
CA ILE A 546 -11.35 24.04 -12.16
C ILE A 546 -12.47 23.40 -12.96
N LEU A 547 -13.53 24.14 -13.30
CA LEU A 547 -14.71 23.55 -13.93
C LEU A 547 -14.34 22.79 -15.23
N PRO A 548 -14.97 21.63 -15.47
CA PRO A 548 -14.69 20.83 -16.66
C PRO A 548 -15.09 21.57 -17.94
N LEU A 549 -14.31 21.32 -19.00
CA LEU A 549 -14.60 21.81 -20.34
C LEU A 549 -15.51 20.83 -21.08
N ILE A 550 -16.42 21.37 -21.88
CA ILE A 550 -17.26 20.63 -22.81
C ILE A 550 -17.35 21.40 -24.13
N THR A 551 -17.35 20.66 -25.24
CA THR A 551 -17.58 21.24 -26.56
C THR A 551 -19.05 21.57 -26.73
N ALA A 552 -19.33 22.83 -27.05
CA ALA A 552 -20.65 23.35 -27.34
C ALA A 552 -20.79 23.70 -28.82
N LYS A 553 -21.98 23.51 -29.37
CA LYS A 553 -22.33 23.87 -30.75
C LYS A 553 -23.08 25.18 -30.76
N VAL A 554 -22.60 26.14 -31.53
CA VAL A 554 -23.29 27.41 -31.72
C VAL A 554 -24.35 27.22 -32.81
N GLY A 555 -25.62 27.40 -32.44
CA GLY A 555 -26.76 27.27 -33.35
C GLY A 555 -27.63 28.52 -33.35
N LYS A 556 -28.60 28.57 -34.27
CA LYS A 556 -29.54 29.70 -34.41
C LYS A 556 -30.35 30.00 -33.14
N GLY A 557 -30.66 28.96 -32.36
CA GLY A 557 -31.44 29.07 -31.12
C GLY A 557 -30.60 29.31 -29.86
N GLY A 558 -29.27 29.36 -29.95
CA GLY A 558 -28.37 29.48 -28.80
C GLY A 558 -27.22 28.49 -28.84
N VAL A 559 -26.59 28.28 -27.69
CA VAL A 559 -25.43 27.40 -27.54
C VAL A 559 -25.89 26.03 -27.00
N GLU A 560 -25.75 24.97 -27.79
CA GLU A 560 -26.13 23.61 -27.43
C GLU A 560 -24.94 22.83 -26.86
N ILE A 561 -25.10 22.22 -25.68
CA ILE A 561 -24.16 21.24 -25.14
C ILE A 561 -24.82 19.86 -25.07
N LYS A 562 -24.00 18.82 -25.25
CA LYS A 562 -24.42 17.42 -25.13
C LYS A 562 -23.77 16.77 -23.90
N ARG A 563 -24.48 16.78 -22.77
CA ARG A 563 -23.99 16.19 -21.52
C ARG A 563 -24.16 14.66 -21.54
N LYS A 564 -23.10 13.93 -21.19
CA LYS A 564 -23.12 12.46 -21.06
C LYS A 564 -23.57 12.09 -19.65
N CYS A 565 -24.82 11.72 -19.49
CA CYS A 565 -25.40 11.40 -18.19
C CYS A 565 -25.35 9.90 -17.85
N GLY A 566 -24.46 9.12 -18.47
CA GLY A 566 -24.26 7.69 -18.21
C GLY A 566 -23.76 6.92 -19.45
N VAL A 567 -23.64 5.59 -19.34
CA VAL A 567 -22.98 4.71 -20.34
C VAL A 567 -23.51 4.87 -21.78
N ARG A 568 -24.80 5.22 -21.96
CA ARG A 568 -25.44 5.42 -23.28
C ARG A 568 -26.47 6.55 -23.34
N LYS A 569 -26.40 7.51 -22.41
CA LYS A 569 -27.40 8.59 -22.28
C LYS A 569 -26.74 9.93 -22.54
N VAL A 570 -27.30 10.68 -23.47
CA VAL A 570 -26.88 12.03 -23.81
C VAL A 570 -28.10 12.94 -23.74
N VAL A 571 -27.96 14.05 -23.03
CA VAL A 571 -28.98 15.10 -22.95
C VAL A 571 -28.44 16.34 -23.65
N SER A 572 -29.18 16.83 -24.62
CA SER A 572 -28.93 18.11 -25.27
C SER A 572 -29.60 19.21 -24.46
N LEU A 573 -28.83 20.22 -24.06
CA LEU A 573 -29.30 21.41 -23.35
C LEU A 573 -28.87 22.64 -24.15
N VAL A 574 -29.76 23.61 -24.29
CA VAL A 574 -29.52 24.87 -25.02
C VAL A 574 -29.46 26.02 -24.03
N TYR A 575 -28.52 26.93 -24.23
CA TYR A 575 -28.28 28.08 -23.37
C TYR A 575 -28.26 29.38 -24.19
N GLN A 576 -28.66 30.46 -23.55
CA GLN A 576 -28.73 31.81 -24.12
C GLN A 576 -27.86 32.78 -23.32
N THR A 577 -27.45 33.88 -23.95
CA THR A 577 -26.69 34.96 -23.30
C THR A 577 -27.22 36.30 -23.77
N ASP A 578 -27.14 37.31 -22.90
CA ASP A 578 -27.48 38.69 -23.22
C ASP A 578 -26.26 39.48 -23.76
N CYS A 579 -25.11 38.80 -23.92
CA CYS A 579 -23.88 39.43 -24.38
C CYS A 579 -23.96 39.81 -25.87
N ILE A 580 -24.07 41.11 -26.14
CA ILE A 580 -24.18 41.69 -27.49
C ILE A 580 -23.04 41.25 -28.41
N ASP A 581 -21.80 41.24 -27.90
CA ASP A 581 -20.62 40.84 -28.68
C ASP A 581 -20.71 39.38 -29.15
N PHE A 582 -21.22 38.49 -28.29
CA PHE A 582 -21.40 37.08 -28.64
C PHE A 582 -22.59 36.86 -29.57
N GLU A 583 -23.67 37.61 -29.38
CA GLU A 583 -24.84 37.56 -30.24
C GLU A 583 -24.52 38.00 -31.67
N LYS A 584 -23.67 39.02 -31.86
CA LYS A 584 -23.15 39.40 -33.18
C LYS A 584 -22.39 38.26 -33.85
N PHE A 585 -21.46 37.63 -33.12
CA PHE A 585 -20.74 36.45 -33.59
C PHE A 585 -21.70 35.31 -33.96
N ARG A 586 -22.72 35.06 -33.14
CA ARG A 586 -23.75 34.04 -33.42
C ARG A 586 -24.50 34.36 -34.72
N MET A 587 -24.89 35.62 -34.93
CA MET A 587 -25.58 36.07 -36.14
C MET A 587 -24.71 35.91 -37.39
N GLU A 588 -23.42 36.27 -37.33
CA GLU A 588 -22.46 36.06 -38.43
C GLU A 588 -22.33 34.56 -38.78
N THR A 589 -22.22 33.70 -37.77
CA THR A 589 -22.15 32.25 -38.01
C THR A 589 -23.43 31.66 -38.58
N ALA A 590 -24.59 32.24 -38.27
CA ALA A 590 -25.89 31.81 -38.79
C ALA A 590 -26.13 32.23 -40.25
N GLN A 591 -25.53 33.35 -40.70
CA GLN A 591 -25.67 33.86 -42.07
C GLN A 591 -24.79 33.11 -43.09
N ASN A 592 -23.67 32.52 -42.64
CA ASN A 592 -22.68 31.87 -43.51
C ASN A 592 -23.05 30.46 -44.03
N ASN A 593 -24.34 30.14 -44.22
CA ASN A 593 -24.87 28.94 -44.89
C ASN A 593 -23.98 27.66 -44.84
N HIS A 594 -24.01 26.94 -43.71
CA HIS A 594 -24.10 25.47 -43.64
C HIS A 594 -22.98 24.50 -44.10
N GLU A 595 -21.68 24.85 -44.11
CA GLU A 595 -20.64 23.78 -44.23
C GLU A 595 -19.90 23.41 -42.94
N LYS A 596 -19.78 24.32 -41.95
CA LYS A 596 -19.10 24.01 -40.69
C LYS A 596 -19.95 24.34 -39.47
N VAL A 597 -20.24 23.31 -38.68
CA VAL A 597 -20.73 23.48 -37.30
C VAL A 597 -19.65 24.22 -36.52
N VAL A 598 -19.98 25.41 -36.01
CA VAL A 598 -19.07 26.18 -35.16
C VAL A 598 -19.11 25.58 -33.76
N GLU A 599 -17.97 25.05 -33.33
CA GLU A 599 -17.79 24.43 -32.03
C GLU A 599 -16.91 25.31 -31.16
N ILE A 600 -17.33 25.57 -29.93
CA ILE A 600 -16.60 26.33 -28.92
C ILE A 600 -16.41 25.49 -27.65
N GLU A 601 -15.34 25.72 -26.90
CA GLU A 601 -15.15 25.08 -25.59
C GLU A 601 -15.74 25.97 -24.49
N VAL A 602 -16.70 25.42 -23.74
CA VAL A 602 -17.34 26.10 -22.62
C VAL A 602 -17.09 25.33 -21.33
N LYS A 603 -17.07 26.04 -20.21
CA LYS A 603 -17.02 25.47 -18.86
C LYS A 603 -18.44 25.25 -18.37
N TYR A 604 -18.67 24.13 -17.69
CA TYR A 604 -19.98 23.80 -17.13
C TYR A 604 -19.84 23.19 -15.74
N ASN A 605 -20.92 23.27 -14.95
CA ASN A 605 -20.99 22.61 -13.66
C ASN A 605 -21.79 21.28 -13.77
N PRO A 606 -21.17 20.11 -13.57
CA PRO A 606 -21.86 18.83 -13.49
C PRO A 606 -22.96 18.75 -12.41
N SER A 607 -22.84 19.53 -11.33
CA SER A 607 -23.77 19.53 -10.20
C SER A 607 -24.98 20.43 -10.38
N CYS A 608 -25.05 21.21 -11.48
CA CYS A 608 -26.09 22.20 -11.75
C CYS A 608 -26.17 22.50 -13.26
N ALA A 609 -27.36 22.34 -13.84
CA ALA A 609 -27.58 22.53 -15.28
C ALA A 609 -27.85 23.99 -15.69
N ASP A 610 -27.88 24.93 -14.76
CA ASP A 610 -28.51 26.25 -14.98
C ASP A 610 -27.65 27.16 -15.84
N LYS A 611 -26.32 27.04 -15.71
CA LYS A 611 -25.36 27.98 -16.28
C LYS A 611 -24.16 27.29 -16.92
N ILE A 612 -23.63 27.94 -17.96
CA ILE A 612 -22.33 27.64 -18.57
C ILE A 612 -21.54 28.92 -18.80
N TRP A 613 -20.23 28.81 -18.92
CA TRP A 613 -19.33 29.95 -19.05
C TRP A 613 -18.38 29.78 -20.22
N TYR A 614 -18.15 30.86 -20.97
CA TYR A 614 -17.25 30.89 -22.11
C TYR A 614 -16.20 31.98 -21.93
N ARG A 615 -14.96 31.67 -22.29
CA ARG A 615 -13.87 32.63 -22.40
C ARG A 615 -13.02 32.24 -23.61
N GLY A 616 -12.97 33.12 -24.61
CA GLY A 616 -12.23 32.89 -25.86
C GLY A 616 -12.01 34.16 -26.67
N SER A 617 -11.49 34.00 -27.89
CA SER A 617 -11.21 35.11 -28.82
C SER A 617 -12.40 36.05 -29.03
N HIS A 618 -13.60 35.47 -29.16
CA HIS A 618 -14.85 36.21 -29.40
C HIS A 618 -15.42 36.91 -28.16
N SER A 619 -14.82 36.67 -26.98
CA SER A 619 -15.23 37.31 -25.73
C SER A 619 -14.42 38.56 -25.37
N LYS A 620 -13.45 38.96 -26.22
CA LYS A 620 -12.46 40.01 -25.92
C LYS A 620 -11.80 39.83 -24.54
N GLY A 621 -11.62 38.57 -24.12
CA GLY A 621 -11.05 38.21 -22.83
C GLY A 621 -11.98 38.31 -21.62
N LYS A 622 -13.26 38.69 -21.78
CA LYS A 622 -14.26 38.69 -20.69
C LYS A 622 -14.91 37.31 -20.51
N LEU A 623 -15.27 36.96 -19.29
CA LEU A 623 -16.08 35.76 -19.04
C LEU A 623 -17.53 36.04 -19.44
N ILE A 624 -18.08 35.24 -20.36
CA ILE A 624 -19.48 35.33 -20.77
C ILE A 624 -20.25 34.22 -20.08
N GLU A 625 -21.32 34.58 -19.40
CA GLU A 625 -22.27 33.65 -18.79
C GLU A 625 -23.43 33.37 -19.77
N PHE A 626 -23.84 32.11 -19.82
CA PHE A 626 -25.04 31.68 -20.51
C PHE A 626 -25.98 31.00 -19.52
N VAL A 627 -27.26 31.31 -19.63
CA VAL A 627 -28.34 30.76 -18.81
C VAL A 627 -29.13 29.74 -19.63
N LEU A 628 -29.62 28.70 -18.97
CA LEU A 628 -30.43 27.66 -19.58
C LEU A 628 -31.68 28.26 -20.25
N ASP A 629 -31.95 27.87 -21.49
CA ASP A 629 -33.11 28.34 -22.27
C ASP A 629 -34.44 27.95 -21.60
N GLU A 630 -35.45 28.82 -21.68
CA GLU A 630 -36.76 28.64 -21.04
C GLU A 630 -37.43 27.30 -21.38
N LYS A 631 -37.21 26.76 -22.58
CA LYS A 631 -37.75 25.44 -22.99
C LYS A 631 -37.19 24.29 -22.15
N TYR A 632 -36.07 24.52 -21.50
CA TYR A 632 -35.33 23.56 -20.69
C TYR A 632 -35.42 23.87 -19.19
N CYS A 633 -36.23 24.84 -18.75
CA CYS A 633 -36.42 25.22 -17.33
C CYS A 633 -36.76 24.03 -16.41
N LYS A 634 -37.40 22.98 -16.93
CA LYS A 634 -37.67 21.73 -16.20
C LYS A 634 -36.41 20.99 -15.70
N PHE A 635 -35.23 21.37 -16.18
CA PHE A 635 -33.93 20.85 -15.77
C PHE A 635 -33.17 21.80 -14.85
N GLU A 636 -33.79 22.91 -14.41
CA GLU A 636 -33.18 23.85 -13.47
C GLU A 636 -32.86 23.16 -12.13
N GLY A 637 -31.69 23.47 -11.57
CA GLY A 637 -31.13 22.86 -10.38
C GLY A 637 -30.72 21.38 -10.55
N ALA A 638 -30.96 20.77 -11.71
CA ALA A 638 -30.69 19.35 -11.93
C ALA A 638 -29.18 19.09 -12.01
N ASP A 639 -28.73 18.06 -11.31
CA ASP A 639 -27.37 17.55 -11.48
C ASP A 639 -27.29 16.57 -12.66
N GLN A 640 -26.08 16.12 -12.99
CA GLN A 640 -25.83 15.14 -14.05
C GLN A 640 -26.64 13.85 -13.88
N PHE A 641 -26.90 13.45 -12.64
CA PHE A 641 -27.62 12.23 -12.32
C PHE A 641 -29.13 12.40 -12.55
N ASP A 642 -29.72 13.51 -12.12
CA ASP A 642 -31.09 13.91 -12.36
C ASP A 642 -31.39 14.02 -13.85
N LEU A 643 -30.50 14.66 -14.62
CA LEU A 643 -30.59 14.72 -16.09
C LEU A 643 -30.68 13.32 -16.72
N SER A 644 -29.93 12.36 -16.18
CA SER A 644 -29.95 10.95 -16.66
C SER A 644 -31.30 10.27 -16.45
N LEU A 645 -32.00 10.65 -15.38
CA LEU A 645 -33.28 10.09 -14.95
C LEU A 645 -34.41 10.73 -15.73
N PHE A 646 -34.38 12.05 -15.89
CA PHE A 646 -35.34 12.77 -16.72
C PHE A 646 -35.31 12.31 -18.17
N ALA A 647 -34.12 12.17 -18.77
CA ALA A 647 -33.97 11.68 -20.14
C ALA A 647 -34.55 10.27 -20.35
N GLN A 648 -34.47 9.42 -19.31
CA GLN A 648 -35.09 8.10 -19.36
C GLN A 648 -36.61 8.18 -19.32
N LYS A 649 -37.19 9.03 -18.48
CA LYS A 649 -38.64 9.24 -18.42
C LYS A 649 -39.18 9.80 -19.74
N GLU A 650 -38.49 10.76 -20.36
CA GLU A 650 -38.89 11.31 -21.66
C GLU A 650 -38.90 10.27 -22.76
N ARG A 651 -37.88 9.40 -22.81
CA ARG A 651 -37.85 8.28 -23.77
C ARG A 651 -39.03 7.34 -23.58
N VAL A 652 -39.37 6.99 -22.34
CA VAL A 652 -40.54 6.14 -22.05
C VAL A 652 -41.84 6.83 -22.47
N LYS A 653 -42.02 8.11 -22.14
CA LYS A 653 -43.20 8.89 -22.56
C LYS A 653 -43.33 8.97 -24.08
N LYS A 654 -42.22 9.26 -24.78
CA LYS A 654 -42.18 9.33 -26.25
C LYS A 654 -42.47 7.98 -26.89
N SER A 655 -41.94 6.89 -26.33
CA SER A 655 -42.25 5.53 -26.80
C SER A 655 -43.73 5.21 -26.63
N LYS A 656 -44.33 5.57 -25.49
CA LYS A 656 -45.77 5.39 -25.25
C LYS A 656 -46.61 6.22 -26.23
N GLN A 657 -46.28 7.50 -26.40
CA GLN A 657 -46.95 8.36 -27.40
C GLN A 657 -46.84 7.83 -28.83
N ASN A 658 -45.67 7.33 -29.23
CA ASN A 658 -45.49 6.74 -30.55
C ASN A 658 -46.34 5.47 -30.73
N TYR A 659 -46.44 4.64 -29.69
CA TYR A 659 -47.31 3.46 -29.67
C TYR A 659 -48.78 3.87 -29.78
N ASP A 660 -49.23 4.81 -28.95
CA ASP A 660 -50.60 5.32 -28.94
C ASP A 660 -50.95 5.96 -30.29
N LYS A 661 -50.03 6.72 -30.89
CA LYS A 661 -50.18 7.29 -32.24
C LYS A 661 -50.27 6.21 -33.31
N SER A 662 -49.47 5.15 -33.20
CA SER A 662 -49.50 4.02 -34.14
C SER A 662 -50.82 3.25 -34.02
N LEU A 663 -51.31 3.03 -32.79
CA LEU A 663 -52.60 2.39 -32.52
C LEU A 663 -53.77 3.24 -33.03
N ALA A 664 -53.75 4.55 -32.77
CA ALA A 664 -54.74 5.49 -33.27
C ALA A 664 -54.76 5.54 -34.81
N ASN A 665 -53.58 5.61 -35.45
CA ASN A 665 -53.46 5.56 -36.90
C ASN A 665 -53.97 4.23 -37.47
N ALA A 666 -53.69 3.10 -36.81
CA ALA A 666 -54.18 1.79 -37.24
C ALA A 666 -55.71 1.66 -37.08
N ASN A 667 -56.29 2.17 -35.99
CA ASN A 667 -57.73 2.21 -35.78
C ASN A 667 -58.42 3.15 -36.79
N PHE A 668 -57.81 4.31 -37.07
CA PHE A 668 -58.31 5.25 -38.07
C PHE A 668 -58.26 4.64 -39.48
N ALA A 669 -57.17 3.94 -39.83
CA ALA A 669 -57.07 3.20 -41.08
C ALA A 669 -58.12 2.07 -41.18
N LYS A 670 -58.41 1.37 -40.07
CA LYS A 670 -59.52 0.41 -40.02
C LYS A 670 -60.88 1.08 -40.24
N SER A 671 -61.14 2.22 -39.60
CA SER A 671 -62.40 2.95 -39.82
C SER A 671 -62.54 3.45 -41.26
N ILE A 672 -61.45 3.91 -41.89
CA ILE A 672 -61.44 4.26 -43.31
C ILE A 672 -61.83 3.02 -44.15
N LYS A 673 -61.20 1.87 -43.92
CA LYS A 673 -61.53 0.63 -44.64
C LYS A 673 -62.97 0.17 -44.41
N VAL A 674 -63.48 0.27 -43.19
CA VAL A 674 -64.88 -0.08 -42.88
C VAL A 674 -65.85 0.88 -43.59
N ALA A 675 -65.55 2.17 -43.65
CA ALA A 675 -66.36 3.13 -44.40
C ALA A 675 -66.29 2.88 -45.92
N GLU A 676 -65.10 2.58 -46.46
CA GLU A 676 -64.92 2.19 -47.86
C GLU A 676 -65.67 0.89 -48.19
N ASP A 677 -65.57 -0.13 -47.35
CA ASP A 677 -66.24 -1.43 -47.56
C ASP A 677 -67.75 -1.37 -47.27
N GLY A 678 -68.19 -0.49 -46.36
CA GLY A 678 -69.60 -0.16 -46.15
C GLY A 678 -70.20 0.54 -47.36
N ASN A 679 -69.49 1.50 -47.95
CA ASN A 679 -69.89 2.16 -49.20
C ASN A 679 -69.86 1.20 -50.41
N LYS A 680 -68.92 0.25 -50.44
CA LYS A 680 -68.94 -0.83 -51.45
C LYS A 680 -70.13 -1.77 -51.29
N LYS A 681 -70.66 -1.97 -50.07
CA LYS A 681 -71.85 -2.80 -49.80
C LYS A 681 -73.17 -2.06 -50.01
N SER A 682 -73.23 -0.74 -49.83
CA SER A 682 -74.41 0.07 -50.18
C SER A 682 -74.54 0.33 -51.69
N CYS A 683 -73.46 0.16 -52.44
CA CYS A 683 -73.47 0.19 -53.91
C CYS A 683 -73.79 -1.20 -54.49
N VAL A 684 -75.08 -1.56 -54.53
CA VAL A 684 -75.57 -2.53 -55.53
C VAL A 684 -75.65 -1.79 -56.87
N PRO A 685 -75.16 -2.37 -57.99
CA PRO A 685 -74.93 -1.64 -59.23
C PRO A 685 -76.25 -1.14 -59.83
N LYS A 686 -76.52 0.16 -59.68
CA LYS A 686 -77.48 0.86 -60.52
C LYS A 686 -76.73 1.35 -61.76
N SER A 687 -77.16 0.78 -62.88
CA SER A 687 -76.87 1.14 -64.26
C SER A 687 -76.47 2.60 -64.49
N MET A 688 -75.47 2.78 -65.36
CA MET A 688 -75.09 4.03 -66.03
C MET A 688 -74.84 5.24 -65.11
N ALA A 689 -73.58 5.43 -64.70
CA ALA A 689 -72.85 6.70 -64.80
C ALA A 689 -71.44 6.61 -64.17
N LYS A 690 -70.45 7.02 -64.96
CA LYS A 690 -69.17 7.70 -64.64
C LYS A 690 -68.21 7.12 -63.57
N SER A 691 -66.97 6.92 -64.04
CA SER A 691 -65.66 6.95 -63.34
C SER A 691 -65.40 5.82 -62.33
N CYS A 692 -64.26 5.11 -62.29
CA CYS A 692 -62.87 5.55 -62.44
C CYS A 692 -61.90 4.37 -62.73
N VAL A 693 -61.10 4.52 -63.78
CA VAL A 693 -59.68 4.13 -63.98
C VAL A 693 -59.18 2.81 -63.35
N LYS A 694 -59.23 1.74 -64.14
CA LYS A 694 -58.13 0.77 -64.26
C LYS A 694 -57.52 0.96 -65.65
N ASP A 695 -56.21 0.84 -65.75
CA ASP A 695 -55.40 0.91 -66.98
C ASP A 695 -54.79 2.27 -67.35
N THR A 696 -53.99 2.83 -66.44
CA THR A 696 -53.11 3.98 -66.72
C THR A 696 -51.88 3.64 -67.59
N LYS A 697 -51.72 2.40 -68.06
CA LYS A 697 -50.60 2.01 -68.95
C LYS A 697 -51.00 1.75 -70.40
N SER A 698 -52.21 1.27 -70.70
CA SER A 698 -52.67 1.09 -72.08
C SER A 698 -53.05 2.42 -72.75
N ASN A 699 -53.65 3.34 -71.99
CA ASN A 699 -54.08 4.63 -72.53
C ASN A 699 -52.90 5.54 -72.90
N VAL A 700 -51.73 5.41 -72.25
CA VAL A 700 -50.56 6.25 -72.58
C VAL A 700 -49.95 5.86 -73.93
N GLU A 701 -50.05 4.59 -74.34
CA GLU A 701 -49.57 4.15 -75.66
C GLU A 701 -50.59 4.42 -76.77
N GLU A 702 -51.89 4.29 -76.46
CA GLU A 702 -52.97 4.57 -77.41
C GLU A 702 -53.17 6.08 -77.61
N ASP A 703 -53.06 6.90 -76.56
CA ASP A 703 -53.07 8.36 -76.66
C ASP A 703 -51.82 8.88 -77.38
N LYS A 704 -50.63 8.29 -77.17
CA LYS A 704 -49.45 8.62 -77.97
C LYS A 704 -49.62 8.26 -79.45
N LYS A 705 -50.24 7.12 -79.77
CA LYS A 705 -50.57 6.74 -81.16
C LYS A 705 -51.60 7.68 -81.78
N ASN A 706 -52.61 8.07 -81.02
CA ASN A 706 -53.67 8.98 -81.47
C ASN A 706 -53.18 10.42 -81.62
N GLU A 707 -52.25 10.86 -80.76
CA GLU A 707 -51.60 12.17 -80.85
C GLU A 707 -50.62 12.23 -82.03
N VAL A 708 -49.86 11.16 -82.29
CA VAL A 708 -49.02 11.04 -83.51
C VAL A 708 -49.89 11.01 -84.78
N ASN A 709 -51.00 10.27 -84.79
CA ASN A 709 -51.92 10.24 -85.93
C ASN A 709 -52.70 11.55 -86.12
N SER A 710 -53.04 12.26 -85.04
CA SER A 710 -53.67 13.58 -85.10
C SER A 710 -52.70 14.64 -85.59
N ASN A 711 -51.43 14.55 -85.23
CA ASN A 711 -50.39 15.47 -85.71
C ASN A 711 -50.02 15.16 -87.18
N ALA A 712 -49.96 13.89 -87.58
CA ALA A 712 -49.78 13.50 -88.98
C ALA A 712 -50.95 14.01 -89.86
N LYS A 713 -52.21 13.90 -89.40
CA LYS A 713 -53.37 14.44 -90.13
C LYS A 713 -53.36 15.97 -90.21
N LYS A 714 -52.91 16.68 -89.17
CA LYS A 714 -52.76 18.15 -89.19
C LYS A 714 -51.65 18.60 -90.13
N VAL A 715 -50.55 17.86 -90.20
CA VAL A 715 -49.43 18.14 -91.12
C VAL A 715 -49.85 17.85 -92.57
N CYS A 716 -50.56 16.73 -92.85
CA CYS A 716 -51.12 16.47 -94.18
C CYS A 716 -52.15 17.53 -94.61
N SER A 717 -53.06 17.96 -93.72
CA SER A 717 -54.01 19.02 -94.06
C SER A 717 -53.36 20.39 -94.27
N LEU A 718 -52.20 20.65 -93.65
CA LEU A 718 -51.41 21.86 -93.87
C LEU A 718 -50.61 21.78 -95.18
N ILE A 719 -50.16 20.59 -95.59
CA ILE A 719 -49.51 20.37 -96.89
C ILE A 719 -50.55 20.48 -98.03
N ASP A 720 -51.74 19.90 -97.87
CA ASP A 720 -52.85 20.01 -98.83
C ASP A 720 -53.40 21.46 -98.96
N GLN A 721 -53.22 22.30 -97.93
CA GLN A 721 -53.54 23.73 -97.97
C GLN A 721 -52.45 24.58 -98.65
N ILE A 722 -51.21 24.09 -98.74
CA ILE A 722 -50.09 24.77 -99.40
C ILE A 722 -50.00 24.35 -100.88
N GLU A 723 -50.41 23.13 -101.23
CA GLU A 723 -50.46 22.64 -102.63
C GLU A 723 -51.79 22.95 -103.35
N GLY A 724 -52.71 23.69 -102.72
CA GLY A 724 -54.01 24.10 -103.30
C GLY A 724 -54.11 25.58 -103.73
N ASP A 725 -53.04 26.37 -103.57
CA ASP A 725 -52.94 27.78 -103.97
C ASP A 725 -51.75 28.01 -104.94
N GLU A 726 -51.49 27.05 -105.84
CA GLU A 726 -50.76 27.23 -107.11
C GLU A 726 -51.57 26.70 -108.30
#